data_AF-A0A954A3D7-F1
#
_entry.id   AF-A0A954A3D7-F1
#
_cell.length_a   1.000
_cell.length_b   1.000
_cell.length_c   1.000
_cell.angle_alpha   90.00
_cell.angle_beta   90.00
_cell.angle_gamma   90.00
#
_symmetry.space_group_name_H-M   'P 1'
#
loop_
_entity.id
_entity.type
_entity.pdbx_description
1 polymer ?
#
loop_
_entity_poly.entity_id
_entity_poly.type
_entity_poly.pdbx_seq_one_letter_code
_entity_poly.pdbx_strand_id
1 'polypeptide(L)'
;LVRGGEEGTPGSLAERAADRLVPGAILEVFDLGSTISRIPVLVPDQRPNVSKRVPSFALTSADTEISDYFLARIHGFLIVPKGGEYRFKLSSDDGSRLTIDDAMVIDNDGLHAFIAREGSVRLAAGRHPFVIEWFDAGGADRLDLEWAAPKRRFEPIPTSAIASSADHDHSTTSGWKQIQIDRRMLDHLDEQERIEKAIDDGVAFLLRELDREPIGAEGQNAEGQLALEIYALIVAGVSVDDPRVDAGFEYLKKNLLGGSGQRNTYALSCAIFAYDAAIAQLEYDVLILSPPKARDKVIDNPAIGKQYRKWLKSAIDLLLRNQRKSGGFRYTKNDKDEDNSCSQFAALAFGVAEKRGERIPVESWTKLANYFLGQQMTEGRETPLRLTPYGPGESHRGGLTLVSGEEGTDDEPGKSDRGDGKKTGVAEKPKEWDPIIGTEGRTLLVRGWGYQEPSHPTWNMSCSGVSSLLLVRKYARSVFDEATRVKLSAAIRDGFGWLMERWTPTSSYYGIYSIEKVADIGGVKLFADRDWYEEVSDYLVHQQLKGGEWPDGRSHGENPRVTTSFALLVLNRATMLLTANPAERVIITGGTSEERRALGREWVYIQDLDTCLHVPQLFRTIRMRPQRRLIEFLETVVRSYEEEYRHELVEGLLEIRRLVDSKAVRKLVGEALAEIVGHECDSDDDYRQWRDHVVRAIAIAEGRESASQLGEEGDEDGAPPVEEADIEHEILELYRAAAGSLALKRHVIQAALRRNLRALTPLLIDDLDDASSDLRARVYRAIRVLNGDGVPPFDGHEEPEARARRIAAIREWWSRVASGS
;
A
#
# COMPACT_ATOMS: atom_id res chain seq x y z
N LEU A 1 20.12 -47.43 -35.39
CA LEU A 1 20.11 -48.21 -36.65
C LEU A 1 19.13 -47.54 -37.62
N VAL A 2 19.65 -46.76 -38.57
CA VAL A 2 19.34 -46.71 -40.03
C VAL A 2 17.87 -47.05 -40.42
N ARG A 3 17.03 -46.21 -41.04
CA ARG A 3 17.02 -45.53 -42.38
C ARG A 3 15.71 -44.68 -42.39
N GLY A 4 15.57 -43.47 -42.95
CA GLY A 4 15.80 -43.07 -44.35
C GLY A 4 14.50 -43.17 -45.16
N GLY A 5 13.88 -42.02 -45.53
CA GLY A 5 12.73 -41.95 -46.44
C GLY A 5 12.08 -40.56 -46.48
N GLU A 6 12.62 -39.66 -47.32
CA GLU A 6 11.89 -38.51 -47.86
C GLU A 6 10.88 -39.03 -48.90
N GLU A 7 9.61 -38.66 -48.78
CA GLU A 7 8.71 -38.43 -49.91
C GLU A 7 7.69 -37.37 -49.47
N GLY A 8 7.66 -36.26 -50.21
CA GLY A 8 6.83 -35.09 -49.89
C GLY A 8 5.34 -35.37 -50.03
N THR A 9 4.58 -34.95 -49.02
CA THR A 9 3.13 -34.82 -49.07
C THR A 9 2.78 -33.32 -49.06
N PRO A 10 1.89 -32.83 -49.93
CA PRO A 10 1.42 -31.45 -49.88
C PRO A 10 0.67 -31.25 -48.56
N GLY A 11 1.04 -30.22 -47.80
CA GLY A 11 0.42 -29.85 -46.52
C GLY A 11 -1.10 -29.84 -46.60
N SER A 12 -1.72 -30.32 -45.52
CA SER A 12 -3.17 -30.49 -45.40
C SER A 12 -3.91 -29.16 -45.63
N LEU A 13 -5.15 -29.22 -46.09
CA LEU A 13 -6.02 -28.04 -46.27
C LEU A 13 -6.17 -27.18 -44.99
N ALA A 14 -5.85 -27.70 -43.80
CA ALA A 14 -5.85 -26.98 -42.53
C ALA A 14 -4.57 -26.14 -42.31
N GLU A 15 -3.40 -26.59 -42.76
CA GLU A 15 -2.16 -25.77 -42.73
C GLU A 15 -2.20 -24.63 -43.76
N ARG A 16 -2.99 -24.79 -44.83
CA ARG A 16 -3.26 -23.72 -45.80
C ARG A 16 -4.25 -22.66 -45.32
N ALA A 17 -4.98 -22.90 -44.22
CA ALA A 17 -5.94 -21.95 -43.69
C ALA A 17 -5.27 -20.87 -42.82
N ALA A 18 -4.17 -21.20 -42.13
CA ALA A 18 -3.57 -20.35 -41.09
C ALA A 18 -2.74 -19.13 -41.59
N ASP A 19 -2.62 -18.91 -42.91
CA ASP A 19 -1.73 -17.89 -43.48
C ASP A 19 -2.51 -16.82 -44.29
N ARG A 20 -3.82 -16.70 -44.04
CA ARG A 20 -4.66 -15.70 -44.68
C ARG A 20 -4.51 -14.37 -43.96
N LEU A 21 -3.66 -13.51 -44.51
CA LEU A 21 -3.55 -12.12 -44.05
C LEU A 21 -4.65 -11.24 -44.65
N VAL A 22 -5.21 -10.35 -43.85
CA VAL A 22 -6.14 -9.30 -44.29
C VAL A 22 -5.62 -7.92 -43.87
N PRO A 23 -5.96 -6.84 -44.60
CA PRO A 23 -5.47 -5.50 -44.30
C PRO A 23 -5.83 -5.04 -42.88
N GLY A 24 -4.90 -4.33 -42.22
CA GLY A 24 -5.06 -3.78 -40.87
C GLY A 24 -4.35 -4.58 -39.78
N ALA A 25 -4.15 -3.95 -38.62
CA ALA A 25 -3.52 -4.51 -37.43
C ALA A 25 -4.56 -4.98 -36.41
N ILE A 26 -4.19 -5.87 -35.49
CA ILE A 26 -5.00 -6.17 -34.32
C ILE A 26 -4.69 -5.16 -33.23
N LEU A 27 -5.72 -4.56 -32.63
CA LEU A 27 -5.68 -3.79 -31.39
C LEU A 27 -6.31 -4.63 -30.28
N GLU A 28 -5.55 -4.90 -29.23
CA GLU A 28 -6.03 -5.50 -27.98
C GLU A 28 -5.85 -4.51 -26.84
N VAL A 29 -6.91 -4.23 -26.08
CA VAL A 29 -6.87 -3.28 -24.95
C VAL A 29 -7.18 -4.01 -23.66
N PHE A 30 -6.37 -3.74 -22.65
CA PHE A 30 -6.38 -4.35 -21.33
C PHE A 30 -6.63 -3.25 -20.31
N ASP A 31 -7.81 -3.26 -19.69
CA ASP A 31 -8.20 -2.33 -18.62
C ASP A 31 -7.42 -2.67 -17.35
N LEU A 32 -6.63 -1.74 -16.82
CA LEU A 32 -5.79 -1.96 -15.64
C LEU A 32 -6.45 -1.43 -14.36
N GLY A 33 -7.40 -0.50 -14.49
CA GLY A 33 -8.18 0.06 -13.38
C GLY A 33 -7.36 0.76 -12.29
N SER A 34 -6.10 1.08 -12.57
CA SER A 34 -5.16 1.75 -11.67
C SER A 34 -4.06 2.45 -12.47
N THR A 35 -3.52 3.52 -11.90
CA THR A 35 -2.41 4.26 -12.51
C THR A 35 -1.16 3.40 -12.66
N ILE A 36 -0.43 3.64 -13.74
CA ILE A 36 0.85 3.02 -14.07
C ILE A 36 1.77 4.10 -14.63
N SER A 37 3.06 4.05 -14.36
CA SER A 37 4.02 5.03 -14.89
C SER A 37 4.84 4.51 -16.06
N ARG A 38 4.70 3.21 -16.39
CA ARG A 38 5.44 2.51 -17.45
C ARG A 38 4.61 1.35 -18.01
N ILE A 39 4.97 0.89 -19.20
CA ILE A 39 4.35 -0.28 -19.87
C ILE A 39 4.41 -1.51 -18.93
N PRO A 40 3.26 -2.07 -18.51
CA PRO A 40 3.20 -3.19 -17.58
C PRO A 40 3.40 -4.54 -18.26
N VAL A 41 3.87 -5.51 -17.46
CA VAL A 41 3.80 -6.93 -17.83
C VAL A 41 2.47 -7.48 -17.30
N LEU A 42 1.59 -7.96 -18.17
CA LEU A 42 0.35 -8.61 -17.71
C LEU A 42 0.63 -10.00 -17.13
N VAL A 43 -0.15 -10.41 -16.12
CA VAL A 43 -0.24 -11.83 -15.74
C VAL A 43 -0.65 -12.63 -16.99
N PRO A 44 0.01 -13.77 -17.31
CA PRO A 44 -0.26 -14.55 -18.52
C PRO A 44 -1.72 -15.02 -18.64
N ASP A 45 -2.12 -15.35 -19.87
CA ASP A 45 -3.41 -15.97 -20.24
C ASP A 45 -4.66 -15.13 -19.94
N GLN A 46 -4.51 -13.83 -19.70
CA GLN A 46 -5.63 -12.90 -19.60
C GLN A 46 -6.14 -12.50 -20.99
N ARG A 47 -7.46 -12.60 -21.20
CA ARG A 47 -8.11 -12.08 -22.41
C ARG A 47 -8.26 -10.55 -22.34
N PRO A 48 -8.15 -9.82 -23.45
CA PRO A 48 -8.34 -8.36 -23.46
C PRO A 48 -9.79 -7.96 -23.17
N ASN A 49 -9.99 -6.69 -22.82
CA ASN A 49 -11.31 -6.06 -22.72
C ASN A 49 -11.87 -5.76 -24.10
N VAL A 50 -11.00 -5.32 -25.01
CA VAL A 50 -11.33 -4.96 -26.40
C VAL A 50 -10.37 -5.68 -27.33
N SER A 51 -10.87 -6.30 -28.38
CA SER A 51 -10.05 -6.90 -29.44
C SER A 51 -10.70 -6.61 -30.78
N LYS A 52 -10.04 -5.81 -31.61
CA LYS A 52 -10.55 -5.44 -32.94
C LYS A 52 -9.45 -5.18 -33.95
N ARG A 53 -9.83 -5.00 -35.20
CA ARG A 53 -8.91 -4.72 -36.30
C ARG A 53 -8.95 -3.23 -36.67
N VAL A 54 -7.78 -2.59 -36.69
CA VAL A 54 -7.64 -1.17 -37.01
C VAL A 54 -6.91 -0.98 -38.35
N PRO A 55 -7.35 -0.04 -39.22
CA PRO A 55 -6.77 0.16 -40.54
C PRO A 55 -5.54 1.07 -40.54
N SER A 56 -5.28 1.77 -39.43
CA SER A 56 -4.24 2.79 -39.26
C SER A 56 -3.87 2.95 -37.79
N PHE A 57 -2.84 3.75 -37.51
CA PHE A 57 -2.30 4.00 -36.18
C PHE A 57 -2.45 5.47 -35.80
N ALA A 58 -3.65 6.03 -35.94
CA ALA A 58 -4.01 7.35 -35.43
C ALA A 58 -5.15 7.10 -34.44
N LEU A 59 -4.80 6.49 -33.30
CA LEU A 59 -5.73 5.92 -32.34
C LEU A 59 -6.00 6.90 -31.20
N THR A 60 -7.23 6.88 -30.72
CA THR A 60 -7.69 7.62 -29.52
C THR A 60 -8.60 6.76 -28.66
N SER A 61 -9.18 7.33 -27.61
CA SER A 61 -10.17 6.69 -26.72
C SER A 61 -11.36 6.08 -27.45
N ALA A 62 -11.74 6.65 -28.61
CA ALA A 62 -12.79 6.10 -29.46
C ALA A 62 -12.41 4.73 -30.04
N ASP A 63 -11.11 4.49 -30.26
CA ASP A 63 -10.58 3.21 -30.70
C ASP A 63 -10.29 2.27 -29.54
N THR A 64 -9.77 2.75 -28.42
CA THR A 64 -9.48 1.86 -27.29
C THR A 64 -10.75 1.43 -26.55
N GLU A 65 -11.83 2.20 -26.66
CA GLU A 65 -13.11 2.04 -25.92
C GLU A 65 -12.93 2.07 -24.39
N ILE A 66 -11.74 2.46 -23.93
CA ILE A 66 -11.31 2.61 -22.54
C ILE A 66 -10.48 3.88 -22.51
N SER A 67 -10.94 4.89 -21.76
CA SER A 67 -10.36 6.24 -21.81
C SER A 67 -9.05 6.35 -21.04
N ASP A 68 -8.87 5.58 -19.96
CA ASP A 68 -7.73 5.73 -19.05
C ASP A 68 -7.30 4.38 -18.47
N TYR A 69 -6.08 4.33 -17.90
CA TYR A 69 -5.54 3.17 -17.18
C TYR A 69 -5.57 1.89 -18.00
N PHE A 70 -5.13 1.96 -19.25
CA PHE A 70 -5.12 0.79 -20.11
C PHE A 70 -3.71 0.45 -20.60
N LEU A 71 -3.52 -0.80 -20.97
CA LEU A 71 -2.46 -1.22 -21.88
C LEU A 71 -3.10 -1.63 -23.20
N ALA A 72 -2.70 -1.00 -24.30
CA ALA A 72 -3.02 -1.39 -25.66
C ALA A 72 -1.82 -2.13 -26.27
N ARG A 73 -2.09 -3.29 -26.86
CA ARG A 73 -1.13 -4.05 -27.67
C ARG A 73 -1.61 -4.10 -29.11
N ILE A 74 -0.91 -3.41 -29.99
CA ILE A 74 -1.19 -3.38 -31.43
C ILE A 74 -0.18 -4.25 -32.17
N HIS A 75 -0.64 -5.25 -32.91
CA HIS A 75 0.27 -6.19 -33.56
C HIS A 75 -0.21 -6.67 -34.93
N GLY A 76 0.76 -7.10 -35.75
CA GLY A 76 0.52 -7.57 -37.10
C GLY A 76 1.82 -7.69 -37.89
N PHE A 77 1.72 -7.52 -39.21
CA PHE A 77 2.83 -7.54 -40.14
C PHE A 77 2.90 -6.23 -40.93
N LEU A 78 4.10 -5.65 -41.00
CA LEU A 78 4.45 -4.63 -41.99
C LEU A 78 4.77 -5.31 -43.31
N ILE A 79 4.17 -4.81 -44.40
CA ILE A 79 4.39 -5.29 -45.76
C ILE A 79 5.36 -4.34 -46.46
N VAL A 80 6.62 -4.75 -46.55
CA VAL A 80 7.71 -3.96 -47.12
C VAL A 80 7.88 -4.30 -48.60
N PRO A 81 7.49 -3.42 -49.54
CA PRO A 81 7.56 -3.72 -50.97
C PRO A 81 9.00 -3.72 -51.50
N LYS A 82 9.90 -2.97 -50.85
CA LYS A 82 11.31 -2.87 -51.23
C LYS A 82 12.17 -2.70 -49.99
N GLY A 83 13.15 -3.57 -49.83
CA GLY A 83 14.07 -3.51 -48.70
C GLY A 83 14.92 -2.22 -48.67
N GLY A 84 15.31 -1.82 -47.48
CA GLY A 84 16.12 -0.64 -47.20
C GLY A 84 16.01 -0.18 -45.75
N GLU A 85 16.56 0.98 -45.47
CA GLU A 85 16.43 1.63 -44.16
C GLU A 85 15.08 2.36 -44.08
N TYR A 86 14.26 1.92 -43.14
CA TYR A 86 12.99 2.54 -42.79
C TYR A 86 13.17 3.30 -41.48
N ARG A 87 12.64 4.52 -41.44
CA ARG A 87 12.53 5.29 -40.19
C ARG A 87 11.08 5.27 -39.73
N PHE A 88 10.88 5.21 -38.44
CA PHE A 88 9.58 5.21 -37.78
C PHE A 88 9.53 6.39 -36.83
N LYS A 89 8.36 6.97 -36.67
CA LYS A 89 8.08 8.00 -35.68
C LYS A 89 6.82 7.59 -34.94
N LEU A 90 6.98 7.30 -33.65
CA LEU A 90 5.91 6.91 -32.75
C LEU A 90 5.65 8.08 -31.81
N SER A 91 4.41 8.56 -31.79
CA SER A 91 3.98 9.64 -30.90
C SER A 91 2.87 9.11 -30.00
N SER A 92 2.99 9.29 -28.69
CA SER A 92 1.97 8.85 -27.72
C SER A 92 1.79 9.87 -26.62
N ASP A 93 0.55 9.98 -26.13
CA ASP A 93 0.29 10.38 -24.74
C ASP A 93 0.59 9.16 -23.85
N ASP A 94 1.37 9.39 -22.80
CA ASP A 94 2.05 8.38 -21.99
C ASP A 94 2.86 7.36 -22.80
N GLY A 95 3.24 6.23 -22.19
CA GLY A 95 4.34 5.44 -22.71
C GLY A 95 3.96 4.53 -23.88
N SER A 96 4.83 4.47 -24.89
CA SER A 96 4.71 3.53 -26.00
C SER A 96 6.04 2.92 -26.44
N ARG A 97 5.99 1.76 -27.09
CA ARG A 97 7.17 1.00 -27.55
C ARG A 97 6.88 0.32 -28.87
N LEU A 98 7.80 0.42 -29.83
CA LEU A 98 7.71 -0.28 -31.12
C LEU A 98 8.79 -1.35 -31.22
N THR A 99 8.36 -2.59 -31.49
CA THR A 99 9.22 -3.74 -31.79
C THR A 99 8.92 -4.24 -33.19
N ILE A 100 9.97 -4.51 -34.00
CA ILE A 100 9.86 -5.09 -35.35
C ILE A 100 10.88 -6.23 -35.46
N ASP A 101 10.47 -7.40 -35.94
CA ASP A 101 11.30 -8.62 -36.03
C ASP A 101 12.02 -8.93 -34.69
N ASP A 102 11.28 -8.85 -33.59
CA ASP A 102 11.77 -9.06 -32.21
C ASP A 102 12.84 -8.05 -31.73
N ALA A 103 13.15 -7.02 -32.54
CA ALA A 103 14.07 -5.95 -32.17
C ALA A 103 13.30 -4.68 -31.76
N MET A 104 13.63 -4.11 -30.60
CA MET A 104 13.08 -2.83 -30.16
C MET A 104 13.62 -1.70 -31.05
N VAL A 105 12.72 -1.02 -31.74
CA VAL A 105 13.04 0.07 -32.68
C VAL A 105 12.84 1.44 -32.04
N ILE A 106 11.81 1.60 -31.21
CA ILE A 106 11.51 2.82 -30.46
C ILE A 106 11.13 2.44 -29.03
N ASP A 107 11.73 3.15 -28.06
CA ASP A 107 11.32 3.14 -26.66
C ASP A 107 10.90 4.57 -26.30
N ASN A 108 9.59 4.76 -26.10
CA ASN A 108 8.96 6.01 -25.67
C ASN A 108 8.15 5.73 -24.40
N ASP A 109 8.68 4.90 -23.49
CA ASP A 109 8.02 4.47 -22.26
C ASP A 109 8.23 5.49 -21.12
N GLY A 110 7.27 5.59 -20.20
CA GLY A 110 7.21 6.62 -19.15
C GLY A 110 5.94 7.47 -19.21
N LEU A 111 5.67 8.27 -18.19
CA LEU A 111 4.59 9.26 -18.20
C LEU A 111 5.03 10.50 -18.97
N HIS A 112 4.21 10.95 -19.91
CA HIS A 112 4.48 12.19 -20.63
C HIS A 112 3.28 12.62 -21.48
N ALA A 113 3.19 13.93 -21.73
CA ALA A 113 2.27 14.46 -22.75
C ALA A 113 2.58 13.88 -24.15
N PHE A 114 1.75 14.18 -25.15
CA PHE A 114 1.93 13.75 -26.54
C PHE A 114 3.32 14.08 -27.15
N ILE A 115 4.27 13.14 -27.03
CA ILE A 115 5.68 13.28 -27.45
C ILE A 115 5.99 12.25 -28.54
N ALA A 116 6.79 12.67 -29.52
CA ALA A 116 7.28 11.80 -30.59
C ALA A 116 8.72 11.31 -30.36
N ARG A 117 8.96 10.03 -30.61
CA ARG A 117 10.30 9.43 -30.74
C ARG A 117 10.49 8.82 -32.12
N GLU A 118 11.71 8.91 -32.62
CA GLU A 118 12.09 8.32 -33.89
C GLU A 118 13.03 7.13 -33.69
N GLY A 119 12.88 6.13 -34.56
CA GLY A 119 13.75 4.96 -34.62
C GLY A 119 13.97 4.53 -36.06
N SER A 120 15.02 3.76 -36.31
CA SER A 120 15.33 3.27 -37.67
C SER A 120 15.69 1.80 -37.65
N VAL A 121 15.19 1.05 -38.62
CA VAL A 121 15.50 -0.36 -38.80
C VAL A 121 15.65 -0.67 -40.28
N ARG A 122 16.57 -1.60 -40.60
CA ARG A 122 16.80 -2.06 -41.96
C ARG A 122 15.94 -3.28 -42.24
N LEU A 123 14.97 -3.14 -43.14
CA LEU A 123 14.01 -4.18 -43.48
C LEU A 123 14.31 -4.78 -44.86
N ALA A 124 14.07 -6.07 -45.02
CA ALA A 124 14.09 -6.73 -46.33
C ALA A 124 12.78 -6.46 -47.07
N ALA A 125 12.68 -6.83 -48.35
CA ALA A 125 11.37 -6.90 -48.98
C ALA A 125 10.63 -8.12 -48.43
N GLY A 126 9.40 -7.95 -47.94
CA GLY A 126 8.65 -9.04 -47.32
C GLY A 126 7.74 -8.60 -46.18
N ARG A 127 7.38 -9.57 -45.34
CA ARG A 127 6.52 -9.39 -44.16
C ARG A 127 7.42 -9.30 -42.93
N HIS A 128 7.14 -8.33 -42.07
CA HIS A 128 7.89 -8.12 -40.84
C HIS A 128 6.90 -8.04 -39.67
N PRO A 129 6.87 -9.00 -38.72
CA PRO A 129 6.06 -8.88 -37.53
C PRO A 129 6.41 -7.61 -36.76
N PHE A 130 5.38 -6.93 -36.25
CA PHE A 130 5.56 -5.80 -35.37
C PHE A 130 4.62 -5.90 -34.16
N VAL A 131 5.05 -5.28 -33.06
CA VAL A 131 4.25 -5.06 -31.86
C VAL A 131 4.45 -3.62 -31.42
N ILE A 132 3.35 -2.94 -31.15
CA ILE A 132 3.31 -1.68 -30.42
C ILE A 132 2.66 -1.96 -29.08
N GLU A 133 3.33 -1.58 -28.00
CA GLU A 133 2.72 -1.48 -26.68
C GLU A 133 2.52 -0.01 -26.39
N TRP A 134 1.35 0.36 -25.91
CA TRP A 134 0.99 1.73 -25.54
C TRP A 134 0.16 1.68 -24.27
N PHE A 135 0.54 2.44 -23.25
CA PHE A 135 -0.29 2.61 -22.08
C PHE A 135 -0.73 4.06 -21.93
N ASP A 136 -1.85 4.22 -21.24
CA ASP A 136 -2.37 5.50 -20.81
C ASP A 136 -2.67 5.43 -19.31
N ALA A 137 -2.25 6.45 -18.56
CA ALA A 137 -2.42 6.55 -17.11
C ALA A 137 -3.32 7.70 -16.68
N GLY A 138 -4.08 8.29 -17.60
CA GLY A 138 -5.06 9.34 -17.34
C GLY A 138 -4.89 10.55 -18.25
N GLY A 139 -5.99 11.19 -18.62
CA GLY A 139 -5.98 12.51 -19.25
C GLY A 139 -6.35 12.48 -20.73
N ALA A 140 -5.50 13.04 -21.60
CA ALA A 140 -5.70 12.96 -23.04
C ALA A 140 -5.03 11.68 -23.55
N ASP A 141 -5.63 11.03 -24.56
CA ASP A 141 -5.13 9.75 -25.04
C ASP A 141 -5.00 9.71 -26.56
N ARG A 142 -3.77 9.58 -27.05
CA ARG A 142 -3.51 9.53 -28.48
C ARG A 142 -2.25 8.74 -28.83
N LEU A 143 -2.32 7.96 -29.90
CA LEU A 143 -1.19 7.25 -30.50
C LEU A 143 -1.13 7.50 -32.02
N ASP A 144 0.01 8.02 -32.49
CA ASP A 144 0.31 8.18 -33.91
C ASP A 144 1.57 7.36 -34.31
N LEU A 145 1.47 6.51 -35.34
CA LEU A 145 2.65 5.89 -35.98
C LEU A 145 2.79 6.29 -37.45
N GLU A 146 3.93 6.92 -37.75
CA GLU A 146 4.35 7.30 -39.10
C GLU A 146 5.61 6.53 -39.51
N TRP A 147 5.81 6.36 -40.81
CA TRP A 147 7.04 5.78 -41.36
C TRP A 147 7.64 6.65 -42.47
N ALA A 148 8.92 6.50 -42.72
CA ALA A 148 9.60 7.03 -43.90
C ALA A 148 10.34 5.89 -44.59
N ALA A 149 9.80 5.45 -45.73
CA ALA A 149 10.47 4.49 -46.60
C ALA A 149 11.81 5.06 -47.12
N PRO A 150 12.73 4.24 -47.67
CA PRO A 150 14.04 4.69 -48.10
C PRO A 150 13.96 5.91 -49.04
N LYS A 151 14.61 7.02 -48.64
CA LYS A 151 14.62 8.32 -49.36
C LYS A 151 13.25 9.01 -49.48
N ARG A 152 12.29 8.68 -48.60
CA ARG A 152 11.00 9.36 -48.45
C ARG A 152 10.97 10.18 -47.15
N ARG A 153 9.95 11.02 -47.03
CA ARG A 153 9.60 11.76 -45.80
C ARG A 153 8.65 10.91 -44.95
N PHE A 154 8.45 11.30 -43.69
CA PHE A 154 7.44 10.67 -42.84
C PHE A 154 6.04 10.85 -43.45
N GLU A 155 5.28 9.78 -43.43
CA GLU A 155 3.87 9.72 -43.83
C GLU A 155 3.16 8.66 -42.96
N PRO A 156 1.82 8.76 -42.79
CA PRO A 156 1.04 7.70 -42.18
C PRO A 156 1.27 6.38 -42.90
N ILE A 157 1.40 5.28 -42.14
CA ILE A 157 1.58 3.96 -42.73
C ILE A 157 0.30 3.60 -43.51
N PRO A 158 0.36 3.37 -44.83
CA PRO A 158 -0.83 3.08 -45.61
C PRO A 158 -1.40 1.72 -45.20
N THR A 159 -2.72 1.58 -45.17
CA THR A 159 -3.39 0.30 -44.81
C THR A 159 -2.93 -0.88 -45.67
N SER A 160 -2.51 -0.64 -46.91
CA SER A 160 -1.94 -1.68 -47.79
C SER A 160 -0.57 -2.20 -47.32
N ALA A 161 0.11 -1.48 -46.44
CA ALA A 161 1.39 -1.86 -45.84
C ALA A 161 1.23 -2.55 -44.48
N ILE A 162 0.00 -2.80 -44.03
CA ILE A 162 -0.30 -3.41 -42.72
C ILE A 162 -1.24 -4.58 -42.94
N ALA A 163 -0.93 -5.74 -42.36
CA ALA A 163 -1.83 -6.88 -42.39
C ALA A 163 -1.75 -7.69 -41.09
N SER A 164 -2.78 -8.46 -40.78
CA SER A 164 -2.70 -9.46 -39.70
C SER A 164 -3.56 -10.68 -40.03
N SER A 165 -3.49 -11.72 -39.19
CA SER A 165 -4.19 -12.98 -39.42
C SER A 165 -5.70 -12.78 -39.51
N ALA A 166 -6.35 -13.37 -40.52
CA ALA A 166 -7.81 -13.36 -40.65
C ALA A 166 -8.51 -14.15 -39.53
N ASP A 167 -7.80 -15.10 -38.92
CA ASP A 167 -8.35 -16.04 -37.94
C ASP A 167 -7.98 -15.65 -36.49
N HIS A 168 -7.73 -14.36 -36.23
CA HIS A 168 -7.42 -13.87 -34.87
C HIS A 168 -8.59 -14.12 -33.90
N ASP A 169 -8.27 -14.62 -32.69
CA ASP A 169 -9.27 -14.80 -31.63
C ASP A 169 -9.63 -13.43 -31.02
N HIS A 170 -10.85 -12.98 -31.24
CA HIS A 170 -11.37 -11.70 -30.73
C HIS A 170 -12.17 -11.84 -29.44
N SER A 171 -12.03 -12.97 -28.73
CA SER A 171 -12.70 -13.16 -27.45
C SER A 171 -12.16 -12.22 -26.37
N THR A 172 -13.08 -11.65 -25.61
CA THR A 172 -12.79 -10.67 -24.57
C THR A 172 -13.27 -11.13 -23.20
N THR A 173 -12.80 -10.48 -22.15
CA THR A 173 -13.32 -10.64 -20.80
C THR A 173 -13.36 -9.27 -20.14
N SER A 174 -14.50 -8.93 -19.53
CA SER A 174 -14.66 -7.67 -18.79
C SER A 174 -13.88 -7.66 -17.47
N GLY A 175 -13.75 -6.48 -16.87
CA GLY A 175 -13.02 -6.29 -15.62
C GLY A 175 -11.52 -6.09 -15.81
N TRP A 176 -10.84 -5.70 -14.73
CA TRP A 176 -9.45 -5.31 -14.78
C TRP A 176 -8.50 -6.49 -14.97
N LYS A 177 -7.35 -6.17 -15.57
CA LYS A 177 -6.25 -7.07 -15.85
C LYS A 177 -5.20 -6.91 -14.78
N GLN A 178 -4.75 -8.04 -14.29
CA GLN A 178 -3.69 -8.08 -13.29
C GLN A 178 -2.36 -7.80 -13.96
N ILE A 179 -1.65 -6.82 -13.42
CA ILE A 179 -0.28 -6.53 -13.78
C ILE A 179 0.64 -7.35 -12.88
N GLN A 180 1.65 -7.95 -13.50
CA GLN A 180 2.80 -8.45 -12.82
C GLN A 180 3.72 -7.28 -12.49
N ILE A 181 3.91 -7.00 -11.19
CA ILE A 181 4.97 -6.08 -10.78
C ILE A 181 6.31 -6.75 -11.13
N ASP A 182 7.12 -6.07 -11.92
CA ASP A 182 8.52 -6.43 -12.08
C ASP A 182 9.41 -5.53 -11.22
N ARG A 183 10.71 -5.84 -11.17
CA ARG A 183 11.66 -5.07 -10.37
C ARG A 183 11.72 -3.60 -10.77
N ARG A 184 11.49 -3.27 -12.04
CA ARG A 184 11.56 -1.88 -12.53
C ARG A 184 10.39 -1.05 -12.02
N MET A 185 9.21 -1.66 -11.88
CA MET A 185 8.05 -1.00 -11.27
C MET A 185 8.19 -0.81 -9.76
N LEU A 186 8.79 -1.78 -9.06
CA LEU A 186 9.08 -1.63 -7.63
C LEU A 186 9.99 -0.43 -7.38
N ASP A 187 11.04 -0.25 -8.17
CA ASP A 187 12.06 0.80 -7.98
C ASP A 187 11.50 2.24 -8.01
N HIS A 188 10.30 2.48 -8.54
CA HIS A 188 9.66 3.80 -8.64
C HIS A 188 8.59 4.08 -7.58
N LEU A 189 8.14 3.06 -6.83
CA LEU A 189 7.29 3.26 -5.66
C LEU A 189 8.14 3.69 -4.47
N ASP A 190 7.58 4.47 -3.54
CA ASP A 190 8.24 4.67 -2.27
C ASP A 190 8.26 3.36 -1.43
N GLU A 191 9.09 3.31 -0.39
CA GLU A 191 9.24 2.09 0.42
C GLU A 191 7.90 1.62 1.02
N GLN A 192 7.07 2.56 1.45
CA GLN A 192 5.81 2.26 2.12
C GLN A 192 4.78 1.71 1.11
N GLU A 193 4.68 2.31 -0.07
CA GLU A 193 3.85 1.83 -1.17
C GLU A 193 4.22 0.40 -1.60
N ARG A 194 5.52 0.09 -1.70
CA ARG A 194 6.00 -1.26 -2.01
C ARG A 194 5.55 -2.27 -0.96
N ILE A 195 5.71 -1.91 0.33
CA ILE A 195 5.33 -2.78 1.45
C ILE A 195 3.81 -3.00 1.46
N GLU A 196 3.01 -1.95 1.30
CA GLU A 196 1.55 -2.04 1.30
C GLU A 196 1.06 -2.90 0.15
N LYS A 197 1.61 -2.72 -1.04
CA LYS A 197 1.27 -3.54 -2.19
C LYS A 197 1.64 -5.00 -1.98
N ALA A 198 2.83 -5.28 -1.44
CA ALA A 198 3.24 -6.65 -1.14
C ALA A 198 2.30 -7.32 -0.12
N ILE A 199 1.87 -6.58 0.90
CA ILE A 199 0.89 -7.06 1.88
C ILE A 199 -0.44 -7.39 1.19
N ASP A 200 -0.96 -6.49 0.37
CA ASP A 200 -2.25 -6.67 -0.30
C ASP A 200 -2.23 -7.88 -1.27
N ASP A 201 -1.14 -8.07 -2.03
CA ASP A 201 -0.95 -9.22 -2.91
C ASP A 201 -0.86 -10.55 -2.13
N GLY A 202 -0.15 -10.55 -0.99
CA GLY A 202 -0.05 -11.71 -0.10
C GLY A 202 -1.36 -12.10 0.56
N VAL A 203 -2.16 -11.10 0.96
CA VAL A 203 -3.52 -11.33 1.46
C VAL A 203 -4.39 -11.94 0.37
N ALA A 204 -4.35 -11.40 -0.84
CA ALA A 204 -5.12 -11.92 -1.97
C ALA A 204 -4.77 -13.38 -2.29
N PHE A 205 -3.48 -13.76 -2.19
CA PHE A 205 -3.05 -15.15 -2.31
C PHE A 205 -3.69 -16.06 -1.25
N LEU A 206 -3.52 -15.74 0.04
CA LEU A 206 -4.04 -16.58 1.12
C LEU A 206 -5.57 -16.74 1.05
N LEU A 207 -6.30 -15.67 0.74
CA LEU A 207 -7.77 -15.74 0.60
C LEU A 207 -8.18 -16.67 -0.55
N ARG A 208 -7.54 -16.57 -1.73
CA ARG A 208 -7.81 -17.49 -2.86
C ARG A 208 -7.51 -18.94 -2.51
N GLU A 209 -6.45 -19.16 -1.74
CA GLU A 209 -6.03 -20.49 -1.32
C GLU A 209 -7.02 -21.12 -0.31
N LEU A 210 -7.55 -20.32 0.61
CA LEU A 210 -8.63 -20.75 1.51
C LEU A 210 -9.95 -21.06 0.77
N ASP A 211 -10.21 -20.41 -0.37
CA ASP A 211 -11.37 -20.71 -1.22
C ASP A 211 -11.18 -22.00 -2.05
N ARG A 212 -9.96 -22.31 -2.48
CA ARG A 212 -9.63 -23.48 -3.32
C ARG A 212 -9.59 -24.79 -2.55
N GLU A 213 -8.90 -24.81 -1.42
CA GLU A 213 -8.72 -26.02 -0.62
C GLU A 213 -9.57 -25.95 0.64
N PRO A 214 -10.42 -26.96 0.91
CA PRO A 214 -11.22 -26.97 2.12
C PRO A 214 -10.34 -26.78 3.36
N ILE A 215 -10.79 -25.94 4.28
CA ILE A 215 -10.11 -25.59 5.52
C ILE A 215 -9.60 -26.86 6.24
N GLY A 216 -8.28 -26.97 6.38
CA GLY A 216 -7.61 -28.08 7.05
C GLY A 216 -7.61 -29.41 6.29
N ALA A 217 -7.59 -29.38 4.95
CA ALA A 217 -7.69 -30.57 4.11
C ALA A 217 -6.50 -31.54 4.20
N GLU A 218 -5.23 -31.11 4.07
CA GLU A 218 -4.11 -32.06 4.01
C GLU A 218 -2.79 -31.48 4.56
N GLY A 219 -2.21 -32.09 5.61
CA GLY A 219 -0.88 -31.71 6.13
C GLY A 219 -0.59 -32.12 7.58
N GLN A 220 0.68 -32.29 7.93
CA GLN A 220 1.09 -32.36 9.35
C GLN A 220 0.90 -30.98 10.00
N ASN A 221 0.27 -30.92 11.18
CA ASN A 221 -0.05 -29.66 11.89
C ASN A 221 -1.04 -28.74 11.14
N ALA A 222 -1.99 -29.29 10.38
CA ALA A 222 -2.99 -28.53 9.63
C ALA A 222 -3.71 -27.45 10.46
N GLU A 223 -4.07 -27.74 11.72
CA GLU A 223 -4.69 -26.75 12.60
C GLU A 223 -3.77 -25.57 12.90
N GLY A 224 -2.46 -25.82 13.01
CA GLY A 224 -1.48 -24.76 13.28
C GLY A 224 -1.18 -23.91 12.07
N GLN A 225 -1.13 -24.49 10.87
CA GLN A 225 -1.01 -23.75 9.62
C GLN A 225 -2.21 -22.83 9.41
N LEU A 226 -3.42 -23.38 9.54
CA LEU A 226 -4.65 -22.60 9.45
C LEU A 226 -4.70 -21.47 10.48
N ALA A 227 -4.33 -21.74 11.74
CA ALA A 227 -4.32 -20.71 12.77
C ALA A 227 -3.30 -19.60 12.48
N LEU A 228 -2.15 -19.94 11.88
CA LEU A 228 -1.15 -18.96 11.43
C LEU A 228 -1.67 -18.11 10.26
N GLU A 229 -2.33 -18.73 9.27
CA GLU A 229 -2.95 -18.04 8.13
C GLU A 229 -4.02 -17.04 8.60
N ILE A 230 -4.94 -17.48 9.48
CA ILE A 230 -5.96 -16.61 10.06
C ILE A 230 -5.33 -15.45 10.85
N TYR A 231 -4.30 -15.75 11.66
CA TYR A 231 -3.58 -14.73 12.39
C TYR A 231 -2.98 -13.69 11.43
N ALA A 232 -2.25 -14.13 10.40
CA ALA A 232 -1.63 -13.26 9.41
C ALA A 232 -2.66 -12.40 8.65
N LEU A 233 -3.79 -12.97 8.24
CA LEU A 233 -4.87 -12.25 7.56
C LEU A 233 -5.46 -11.14 8.44
N ILE A 234 -5.77 -11.43 9.71
CA ILE A 234 -6.32 -10.44 10.65
C ILE A 234 -5.30 -9.34 10.92
N VAL A 235 -4.02 -9.70 11.11
CA VAL A 235 -2.92 -8.74 11.28
C VAL A 235 -2.78 -7.82 10.06
N ALA A 236 -2.86 -8.39 8.86
CA ALA A 236 -2.78 -7.66 7.60
C ALA A 236 -4.02 -6.79 7.32
N GLY A 237 -5.07 -6.92 8.14
CA GLY A 237 -6.23 -6.04 8.15
C GLY A 237 -7.53 -6.67 7.67
N VAL A 238 -7.54 -7.95 7.28
CA VAL A 238 -8.76 -8.69 6.89
C VAL A 238 -9.72 -8.76 8.06
N SER A 239 -11.02 -8.56 7.79
CA SER A 239 -12.07 -8.62 8.81
C SER A 239 -12.13 -9.96 9.53
N VAL A 240 -12.32 -9.93 10.84
CA VAL A 240 -12.71 -11.12 11.64
C VAL A 240 -14.06 -11.69 11.20
N ASP A 241 -14.90 -10.88 10.55
CA ASP A 241 -16.20 -11.29 10.00
C ASP A 241 -16.09 -11.80 8.56
N ASP A 242 -14.88 -11.88 7.98
CA ASP A 242 -14.70 -12.50 6.67
C ASP A 242 -15.15 -13.97 6.73
N PRO A 243 -15.99 -14.46 5.80
CA PRO A 243 -16.54 -15.82 5.86
C PRO A 243 -15.47 -16.92 5.95
N ARG A 244 -14.30 -16.71 5.34
CA ARG A 244 -13.18 -17.66 5.36
C ARG A 244 -12.50 -17.67 6.74
N VAL A 245 -12.35 -16.49 7.35
CA VAL A 245 -11.80 -16.33 8.70
C VAL A 245 -12.74 -16.94 9.75
N ASP A 246 -14.04 -16.64 9.67
CA ASP A 246 -15.05 -17.19 10.59
C ASP A 246 -15.13 -18.72 10.50
N ALA A 247 -15.19 -19.26 9.28
CA ALA A 247 -15.16 -20.71 9.05
C ALA A 247 -13.88 -21.35 9.59
N GLY A 248 -12.75 -20.67 9.46
CA GLY A 248 -11.47 -21.07 10.02
C GLY A 248 -11.49 -21.15 11.55
N PHE A 249 -12.05 -20.13 12.22
CA PHE A 249 -12.19 -20.14 13.67
C PHE A 249 -13.11 -21.25 14.19
N GLU A 250 -14.23 -21.51 13.53
CA GLU A 250 -15.12 -22.61 13.90
C GLU A 250 -14.46 -23.98 13.68
N TYR A 251 -13.66 -24.14 12.63
CA TYR A 251 -12.83 -25.33 12.43
C TYR A 251 -11.83 -25.53 13.58
N LEU A 252 -11.08 -24.48 13.96
CA LEU A 252 -10.11 -24.55 15.06
C LEU A 252 -10.81 -24.89 16.38
N LYS A 253 -11.92 -24.22 16.70
CA LYS A 253 -12.71 -24.52 17.89
C LYS A 253 -13.13 -26.00 17.96
N LYS A 254 -13.60 -26.57 16.85
CA LYS A 254 -14.03 -27.97 16.78
C LYS A 254 -12.85 -28.94 16.90
N ASN A 255 -11.80 -28.76 16.11
CA ASN A 255 -10.74 -29.76 15.93
C ASN A 255 -9.54 -29.56 16.87
N LEU A 256 -9.19 -28.30 17.18
CA LEU A 256 -8.10 -27.95 18.08
C LEU A 256 -8.55 -27.95 19.54
N LEU A 257 -9.60 -27.18 19.88
CA LEU A 257 -10.06 -27.07 21.27
C LEU A 257 -10.95 -28.23 21.71
N GLY A 258 -11.78 -28.77 20.80
CA GLY A 258 -12.68 -29.89 21.05
C GLY A 258 -12.17 -31.27 20.64
N GLY A 259 -11.04 -31.34 19.91
CA GLY A 259 -10.61 -32.55 19.20
C GLY A 259 -9.21 -33.04 19.55
N SER A 260 -8.59 -33.78 18.62
CA SER A 260 -7.26 -34.36 18.80
C SER A 260 -6.12 -33.34 18.84
N GLY A 261 -6.36 -32.10 18.41
CA GLY A 261 -5.37 -31.02 18.36
C GLY A 261 -4.97 -30.45 19.72
N GLN A 262 -5.67 -30.77 20.81
CA GLN A 262 -5.40 -30.23 22.16
C GLN A 262 -3.97 -30.45 22.70
N ARG A 263 -3.21 -31.37 22.10
CA ARG A 263 -1.81 -31.66 22.49
C ARG A 263 -0.77 -31.01 21.57
N ASN A 264 -1.20 -30.27 20.55
CA ASN A 264 -0.33 -29.62 19.59
C ASN A 264 -0.02 -28.20 20.06
N THR A 265 1.17 -28.02 20.65
CA THR A 265 1.62 -26.73 21.20
C THR A 265 1.68 -25.64 20.12
N TYR A 266 2.20 -25.98 18.95
CA TYR A 266 2.32 -25.05 17.84
C TYR A 266 0.95 -24.53 17.40
N ALA A 267 0.00 -25.44 17.22
CA ALA A 267 -1.36 -25.08 16.82
C ALA A 267 -2.09 -24.26 17.89
N LEU A 268 -1.97 -24.64 19.17
CA LEU A 268 -2.55 -23.87 20.28
C LEU A 268 -1.97 -22.46 20.36
N SER A 269 -0.65 -22.31 20.17
CA SER A 269 0.01 -21.00 20.23
C SER A 269 -0.43 -20.10 19.08
N CYS A 270 -0.45 -20.62 17.85
CA CYS A 270 -0.94 -19.86 16.69
C CYS A 270 -2.42 -19.47 16.86
N ALA A 271 -3.24 -20.36 17.41
CA ALA A 271 -4.65 -20.04 17.68
C ALA A 271 -4.80 -18.95 18.74
N ILE A 272 -3.97 -18.95 19.80
CA ILE A 272 -3.94 -17.87 20.80
C ILE A 272 -3.62 -16.53 20.13
N PHE A 273 -2.67 -16.49 19.20
CA PHE A 273 -2.35 -15.27 18.45
C PHE A 273 -3.51 -14.81 17.57
N ALA A 274 -4.16 -15.73 16.85
CA ALA A 274 -5.32 -15.42 16.03
C ALA A 274 -6.49 -14.88 16.86
N TYR A 275 -6.77 -15.47 18.03
CA TYR A 275 -7.80 -14.99 18.94
C TYR A 275 -7.46 -13.61 19.53
N ASP A 276 -6.21 -13.38 19.91
CA ASP A 276 -5.75 -12.06 20.37
C ASP A 276 -5.88 -11.00 19.29
N ALA A 277 -5.47 -11.32 18.07
CA ALA A 277 -5.60 -10.44 16.91
C ALA A 277 -7.08 -10.10 16.63
N ALA A 278 -7.97 -11.08 16.74
CA ALA A 278 -9.41 -10.85 16.57
C ALA A 278 -9.97 -9.91 17.65
N ILE A 279 -9.58 -10.10 18.92
CA ILE A 279 -9.96 -9.20 20.02
C ILE A 279 -9.41 -7.79 19.76
N ALA A 280 -8.12 -7.69 19.41
CA ALA A 280 -7.46 -6.41 19.15
C ALA A 280 -8.08 -5.66 17.98
N GLN A 281 -8.48 -6.35 16.91
CA GLN A 281 -9.17 -5.75 15.78
C GLN A 281 -10.51 -5.15 16.22
N LEU A 282 -11.34 -5.93 16.93
CA LEU A 282 -12.63 -5.46 17.43
C LEU A 282 -12.52 -4.29 18.42
N GLU A 283 -11.47 -4.26 19.24
CA GLU A 283 -11.18 -3.12 20.12
C GLU A 283 -10.75 -1.89 19.32
N TYR A 284 -9.86 -2.07 18.33
CA TYR A 284 -9.39 -1.00 17.45
C TYR A 284 -10.55 -0.34 16.68
N ASP A 285 -11.47 -1.14 16.17
CA ASP A 285 -12.63 -0.68 15.41
C ASP A 285 -13.57 0.20 16.26
N VAL A 286 -13.63 -0.03 17.58
CA VAL A 286 -14.32 0.86 18.50
C VAL A 286 -13.46 2.07 18.85
N LEU A 287 -12.15 1.90 19.03
CA LEU A 287 -11.20 2.95 19.42
C LEU A 287 -11.06 4.07 18.38
N ILE A 288 -11.00 3.72 17.10
CA ILE A 288 -10.74 4.68 16.01
C ILE A 288 -11.81 5.78 15.92
N LEU A 289 -13.04 5.49 16.36
CA LEU A 289 -14.14 6.45 16.44
C LEU A 289 -14.45 6.90 17.89
N SER A 290 -13.57 6.61 18.84
CA SER A 290 -13.76 6.95 20.25
C SER A 290 -12.97 8.22 20.64
N PRO A 291 -13.62 9.22 21.27
CA PRO A 291 -12.91 10.38 21.80
C PRO A 291 -11.98 9.94 22.95
N PRO A 292 -10.91 10.71 23.28
CA PRO A 292 -9.89 10.34 24.26
C PRO A 292 -10.46 9.81 25.59
N LYS A 293 -11.48 10.48 26.13
CA LYS A 293 -12.13 10.13 27.41
C LYS A 293 -12.84 8.78 27.43
N ALA A 294 -13.13 8.20 26.26
CA ALA A 294 -13.80 6.91 26.14
C ALA A 294 -12.82 5.75 25.90
N ARG A 295 -11.58 6.02 25.48
CA ARG A 295 -10.61 5.00 25.04
C ARG A 295 -10.23 4.02 26.14
N ASP A 296 -10.00 4.50 27.35
CA ASP A 296 -9.69 3.66 28.53
C ASP A 296 -10.77 2.61 28.83
N LYS A 297 -12.01 2.86 28.40
CA LYS A 297 -13.13 1.93 28.59
C LYS A 297 -13.24 0.89 27.47
N VAL A 298 -12.53 1.08 26.37
CA VAL A 298 -12.53 0.17 25.22
C VAL A 298 -11.38 -0.83 25.34
N ILE A 299 -10.23 -0.34 25.78
CA ILE A 299 -9.02 -1.13 25.98
C ILE A 299 -9.29 -2.28 26.96
N ASP A 300 -8.98 -3.51 26.52
CA ASP A 300 -9.16 -4.74 27.29
C ASP A 300 -10.58 -4.93 27.87
N ASN A 301 -11.59 -4.34 27.23
CA ASN A 301 -12.96 -4.46 27.67
C ASN A 301 -13.44 -5.92 27.50
N PRO A 302 -13.86 -6.60 28.58
CA PRO A 302 -14.28 -8.01 28.51
C PRO A 302 -15.58 -8.23 27.72
N ALA A 303 -16.34 -7.18 27.42
CA ALA A 303 -17.52 -7.24 26.58
C ALA A 303 -17.17 -7.35 25.07
N ILE A 304 -15.99 -6.86 24.67
CA ILE A 304 -15.52 -6.89 23.28
C ILE A 304 -14.80 -8.22 23.02
N GLY A 305 -15.15 -8.88 21.92
CA GLY A 305 -14.53 -10.16 21.53
C GLY A 305 -14.79 -11.31 22.52
N LYS A 306 -15.91 -11.29 23.25
CA LYS A 306 -16.22 -12.26 24.32
C LYS A 306 -16.02 -13.72 23.93
N GLN A 307 -16.39 -14.11 22.71
CA GLN A 307 -16.21 -15.48 22.21
C GLN A 307 -14.73 -15.83 22.07
N TYR A 308 -13.94 -14.94 21.46
CA TYR A 308 -12.50 -15.11 21.26
C TYR A 308 -11.75 -15.14 22.59
N ARG A 309 -12.15 -14.32 23.56
CA ARG A 309 -11.60 -14.36 24.94
C ARG A 309 -11.80 -15.72 25.60
N LYS A 310 -12.99 -16.32 25.43
CA LYS A 310 -13.28 -17.67 25.96
C LYS A 310 -12.42 -18.76 25.29
N TRP A 311 -12.24 -18.67 23.98
CA TRP A 311 -11.41 -19.62 23.24
C TRP A 311 -9.92 -19.45 23.55
N LEU A 312 -9.44 -18.21 23.64
CA LEU A 312 -8.08 -17.85 24.07
C LEU A 312 -7.77 -18.45 25.44
N LYS A 313 -8.64 -18.25 26.44
CA LYS A 313 -8.47 -18.85 27.77
C LYS A 313 -8.41 -20.39 27.71
N SER A 314 -9.30 -21.01 26.95
CA SER A 314 -9.34 -22.47 26.80
C SER A 314 -8.05 -23.00 26.15
N ALA A 315 -7.51 -22.29 25.15
CA ALA A 315 -6.26 -22.64 24.50
C ALA A 315 -5.06 -22.49 25.46
N ILE A 316 -5.02 -21.43 26.27
CA ILE A 316 -3.98 -21.21 27.29
C ILE A 316 -3.99 -22.33 28.33
N ASP A 317 -5.17 -22.72 28.84
CA ASP A 317 -5.31 -23.81 29.80
C ASP A 317 -4.78 -25.14 29.24
N LEU A 318 -5.01 -25.41 27.96
CA LEU A 318 -4.48 -26.59 27.27
C LEU A 318 -2.97 -26.49 27.07
N LEU A 319 -2.46 -25.32 26.68
CA LEU A 319 -1.04 -25.07 26.46
C LEU A 319 -0.24 -25.29 27.76
N LEU A 320 -0.73 -24.77 28.89
CA LEU A 320 -0.12 -24.99 30.21
C LEU A 320 0.00 -26.48 30.57
N ARG A 321 -1.01 -27.29 30.23
CA ARG A 321 -0.98 -28.75 30.45
C ARG A 321 0.03 -29.48 29.55
N ASN A 322 0.40 -28.87 28.42
CA ASN A 322 1.36 -29.44 27.48
C ASN A 322 2.81 -29.12 27.86
N GLN A 323 3.06 -28.21 28.81
CA GLN A 323 4.42 -27.91 29.27
C GLN A 323 5.06 -29.11 29.96
N ARG A 324 6.30 -29.42 29.59
CA ARG A 324 7.04 -30.57 30.09
C ARG A 324 7.76 -30.27 31.40
N LYS A 325 8.30 -31.31 32.03
CA LYS A 325 9.08 -31.18 33.29
C LYS A 325 10.37 -30.38 33.11
N SER A 326 11.03 -30.52 31.97
CA SER A 326 12.20 -29.73 31.56
C SER A 326 11.87 -28.25 31.37
N GLY A 327 10.61 -27.95 31.06
CA GLY A 327 10.08 -26.63 30.76
C GLY A 327 9.88 -26.31 29.29
N GLY A 328 10.42 -27.14 28.39
CA GLY A 328 10.22 -27.04 26.95
C GLY A 328 8.87 -27.59 26.47
N PHE A 329 8.64 -27.41 25.17
CA PHE A 329 7.43 -27.85 24.46
C PHE A 329 7.78 -28.61 23.18
N ARG A 330 6.77 -29.27 22.59
CA ARG A 330 6.89 -30.10 21.38
C ARG A 330 5.68 -29.98 20.45
N TYR A 331 5.87 -30.37 19.18
CA TYR A 331 4.85 -30.33 18.14
C TYR A 331 3.74 -31.40 18.30
N THR A 332 4.07 -32.68 18.57
CA THR A 332 3.07 -33.77 18.63
C THR A 332 3.36 -34.86 19.69
N LYS A 333 2.59 -35.97 19.66
CA LYS A 333 2.61 -37.07 20.66
C LYS A 333 3.88 -37.92 20.68
N ASN A 334 4.67 -38.00 19.60
CA ASN A 334 5.80 -38.93 19.51
C ASN A 334 6.98 -38.54 20.43
N ASP A 335 7.78 -39.55 20.84
CA ASP A 335 8.78 -39.48 21.90
C ASP A 335 10.12 -38.81 21.53
N LYS A 336 10.22 -38.14 20.38
CA LYS A 336 11.45 -37.41 20.02
C LYS A 336 11.31 -35.92 20.27
N ASP A 337 11.96 -35.55 21.38
CA ASP A 337 12.57 -34.29 21.83
C ASP A 337 11.79 -32.97 21.74
N GLU A 338 11.79 -32.26 22.87
CA GLU A 338 11.41 -30.85 22.97
C GLU A 338 12.26 -30.00 22.03
N ASP A 339 11.68 -28.93 21.53
CA ASP A 339 12.27 -28.12 20.47
C ASP A 339 12.20 -26.63 20.82
N ASN A 340 13.28 -25.91 20.50
CA ASN A 340 13.40 -24.49 20.77
C ASN A 340 12.42 -23.66 19.93
N SER A 341 12.11 -24.03 18.69
CA SER A 341 11.06 -23.32 17.92
C SER A 341 9.69 -23.45 18.58
N CYS A 342 9.28 -24.68 18.90
CA CYS A 342 7.99 -24.94 19.53
C CYS A 342 7.87 -24.26 20.90
N SER A 343 8.96 -24.24 21.67
CA SER A 343 9.02 -23.58 22.97
C SER A 343 8.92 -22.05 22.86
N GLN A 344 9.43 -21.45 21.77
CA GLN A 344 9.25 -20.01 21.50
C GLN A 344 7.79 -19.66 21.25
N PHE A 345 7.08 -20.45 20.44
CA PHE A 345 5.65 -20.25 20.19
C PHE A 345 4.85 -20.26 21.51
N ALA A 346 5.15 -21.19 22.41
CA ALA A 346 4.53 -21.24 23.73
C ALA A 346 4.91 -20.02 24.60
N ALA A 347 6.18 -19.58 24.58
CA ALA A 347 6.64 -18.39 25.29
C ALA A 347 5.88 -17.14 24.86
N LEU A 348 5.74 -16.95 23.55
CA LEU A 348 4.98 -15.85 22.95
C LEU A 348 3.50 -15.92 23.36
N ALA A 349 2.89 -17.11 23.35
CA ALA A 349 1.50 -17.30 23.77
C ALA A 349 1.29 -17.01 25.27
N PHE A 350 2.27 -17.33 26.12
CA PHE A 350 2.27 -16.89 27.52
C PHE A 350 2.37 -15.38 27.66
N GLY A 351 3.16 -14.71 26.81
CA GLY A 351 3.21 -13.24 26.75
C GLY A 351 1.85 -12.62 26.41
N VAL A 352 1.14 -13.20 25.42
CA VAL A 352 -0.23 -12.79 25.06
C VAL A 352 -1.21 -13.02 26.22
N ALA A 353 -1.10 -14.15 26.92
CA ALA A 353 -1.92 -14.43 28.09
C ALA A 353 -1.76 -13.36 29.18
N GLU A 354 -0.51 -13.03 29.55
CA GLU A 354 -0.20 -11.99 30.52
C GLU A 354 -0.71 -10.60 30.07
N LYS A 355 -0.53 -10.26 28.78
CA LYS A 355 -1.07 -9.02 28.19
C LYS A 355 -2.58 -8.94 28.39
N ARG A 356 -3.31 -10.04 28.21
CA ARG A 356 -4.78 -10.10 28.35
C ARG A 356 -5.27 -10.39 29.77
N GLY A 357 -4.38 -10.33 30.76
CA GLY A 357 -4.71 -10.54 32.17
C GLY A 357 -4.94 -12.00 32.57
N GLU A 358 -4.70 -12.96 31.67
CA GLU A 358 -4.70 -14.39 31.97
C GLU A 358 -3.32 -14.79 32.53
N ARG A 359 -3.16 -14.58 33.84
CA ARG A 359 -1.88 -14.75 34.55
C ARG A 359 -1.31 -16.15 34.39
N ILE A 360 -0.05 -16.22 33.96
CA ILE A 360 0.68 -17.46 33.79
C ILE A 360 1.35 -17.85 35.12
N PRO A 361 1.27 -19.12 35.56
CA PRO A 361 1.93 -19.55 36.78
C PRO A 361 3.43 -19.28 36.77
N VAL A 362 3.95 -18.75 37.88
CA VAL A 362 5.38 -18.47 38.05
C VAL A 362 6.25 -19.70 37.77
N GLU A 363 5.79 -20.88 38.20
CA GLU A 363 6.50 -22.15 37.93
C GLU A 363 6.69 -22.40 36.43
N SER A 364 5.70 -22.05 35.60
CA SER A 364 5.77 -22.20 34.15
C SER A 364 6.84 -21.30 33.53
N TRP A 365 6.96 -20.06 34.01
CA TRP A 365 8.03 -19.14 33.60
C TRP A 365 9.41 -19.61 34.05
N THR A 366 9.53 -20.10 35.29
CA THR A 366 10.79 -20.65 35.83
C THR A 366 11.27 -21.86 35.03
N LYS A 367 10.36 -22.76 34.68
CA LYS A 367 10.63 -23.90 33.81
C LYS A 367 11.16 -23.46 32.44
N LEU A 368 10.51 -22.47 31.83
CA LEU A 368 10.92 -21.94 30.54
C LEU A 368 12.30 -21.24 30.59
N ALA A 369 12.59 -20.48 31.65
CA ALA A 369 13.92 -19.92 31.91
C ALA A 369 14.98 -21.01 31.95
N ASN A 370 14.78 -22.02 32.80
CA ASN A 370 15.74 -23.10 33.00
C ASN A 370 15.99 -23.89 31.72
N TYR A 371 14.93 -24.13 30.94
CA TYR A 371 15.02 -24.79 29.64
C TYR A 371 15.95 -24.01 28.69
N PHE A 372 15.67 -22.73 28.41
CA PHE A 372 16.49 -21.97 27.47
C PHE A 372 17.89 -21.67 28.01
N LEU A 373 18.05 -21.38 29.30
CA LEU A 373 19.37 -21.18 29.92
C LEU A 373 20.25 -22.43 29.81
N GLY A 374 19.65 -23.61 29.93
CA GLY A 374 20.33 -24.89 29.79
C GLY A 374 20.47 -25.40 28.36
N GLN A 375 20.17 -24.58 27.34
CA GLN A 375 20.36 -24.93 25.92
C GLN A 375 21.26 -23.91 25.19
N GLN A 376 21.67 -22.84 25.86
CA GLN A 376 22.59 -21.87 25.27
C GLN A 376 23.99 -22.47 25.21
N MET A 377 24.69 -22.22 24.11
CA MET A 377 26.10 -22.59 23.97
C MET A 377 26.92 -22.08 25.17
N THR A 378 27.82 -22.93 25.69
CA THR A 378 28.64 -22.60 26.86
C THR A 378 29.85 -21.74 26.52
N GLU A 379 30.49 -22.01 25.38
CA GLU A 379 31.66 -21.28 24.88
C GLU A 379 31.27 -20.21 23.84
N GLY A 380 32.11 -19.19 23.67
CA GLY A 380 31.92 -18.15 22.66
C GLY A 380 33.05 -17.15 22.71
N ARG A 381 33.41 -16.57 21.55
CA ARG A 381 34.40 -15.49 21.53
C ARG A 381 33.80 -14.19 22.05
N GLU A 382 34.66 -13.30 22.51
CA GLU A 382 34.27 -11.97 22.94
C GLU A 382 33.92 -11.05 21.74
N THR A 383 32.93 -10.18 21.93
CA THR A 383 32.51 -9.16 20.95
C THR A 383 31.96 -7.91 21.64
N PRO A 384 32.19 -6.69 21.12
CA PRO A 384 31.61 -5.49 21.70
C PRO A 384 30.11 -5.38 21.42
N LEU A 385 29.37 -4.79 22.36
CA LEU A 385 27.97 -4.41 22.16
C LEU A 385 27.83 -3.27 21.15
N ARG A 386 27.00 -3.48 20.13
CA ARG A 386 26.66 -2.52 19.06
C ARG A 386 25.18 -2.67 18.71
N LEU A 387 24.32 -2.34 19.67
CA LEU A 387 22.88 -2.29 19.46
C LEU A 387 22.41 -0.86 19.66
N THR A 388 21.55 -0.40 18.77
CA THR A 388 20.92 0.91 18.88
C THR A 388 19.44 0.70 19.20
N PRO A 389 18.94 1.17 20.36
CA PRO A 389 17.53 1.14 20.66
C PRO A 389 16.76 2.17 19.83
N TYR A 390 15.43 2.05 19.78
CA TYR A 390 14.58 3.16 19.32
C TYR A 390 14.69 4.36 20.27
N GLY A 391 14.82 5.57 19.71
CA GLY A 391 14.87 6.82 20.46
C GLY A 391 13.51 7.25 21.04
N PRO A 392 13.48 8.21 21.99
CA PRO A 392 12.23 8.81 22.46
C PRO A 392 11.45 9.46 21.30
N GLY A 393 10.20 9.06 21.09
CA GLY A 393 9.37 9.55 19.98
C GLY A 393 9.63 8.89 18.62
N GLU A 394 10.71 8.11 18.48
CA GLU A 394 10.87 7.23 17.33
C GLU A 394 9.87 6.07 17.44
N SER A 395 9.03 5.91 16.43
CA SER A 395 8.05 4.84 16.41
C SER A 395 8.57 3.63 15.63
N HIS A 396 8.02 2.47 15.97
CA HIS A 396 8.25 1.20 15.28
C HIS A 396 7.60 1.12 13.89
N ARG A 397 6.99 2.21 13.40
CA ARG A 397 6.41 2.31 12.06
C ARG A 397 7.31 3.18 11.19
N GLY A 398 7.69 2.70 10.02
CA GLY A 398 8.07 3.57 8.92
C GLY A 398 6.85 4.43 8.54
N GLY A 399 6.74 5.65 9.08
CA GLY A 399 5.76 6.65 8.62
C GLY A 399 4.68 7.12 9.61
N LEU A 400 4.59 6.61 10.84
CA LEU A 400 3.64 7.14 11.84
C LEU A 400 4.39 7.57 13.11
N THR A 401 4.95 8.76 13.07
CA THR A 401 5.67 9.39 14.18
C THR A 401 4.68 9.88 15.24
N LEU A 402 4.83 9.41 16.48
CA LEU A 402 4.21 10.06 17.64
C LEU A 402 5.11 11.24 18.02
N VAL A 403 4.75 12.44 17.58
CA VAL A 403 5.43 13.66 18.00
C VAL A 403 4.90 14.05 19.38
N SER A 404 5.67 13.78 20.45
CA SER A 404 5.42 14.39 21.75
C SER A 404 6.50 15.44 22.01
N GLY A 405 6.15 16.72 21.85
CA GLY A 405 6.99 17.85 22.25
C GLY A 405 6.84 18.15 23.74
N GLU A 406 7.97 18.18 24.46
CA GLU A 406 8.41 19.21 25.41
C GLU A 406 9.29 18.63 26.53
N GLU A 407 10.53 19.10 26.56
CA GLU A 407 11.50 18.94 27.65
C GLU A 407 11.07 19.77 28.87
N GLY A 408 11.11 19.19 30.07
CA GLY A 408 10.81 19.89 31.32
C GLY A 408 11.50 19.27 32.52
N THR A 409 12.36 20.08 33.14
CA THR A 409 13.31 19.78 34.23
C THR A 409 12.67 19.35 35.55
N ASP A 410 13.43 18.50 36.27
CA ASP A 410 13.17 17.88 37.57
C ASP A 410 12.65 18.81 38.69
N ASP A 411 11.79 18.26 39.56
CA ASP A 411 12.00 18.28 41.03
C ASP A 411 11.03 17.33 41.79
N GLU A 412 11.58 16.65 42.80
CA GLU A 412 10.95 15.64 43.66
C GLU A 412 10.14 16.23 44.86
N PRO A 413 9.37 15.42 45.63
CA PRO A 413 8.02 15.77 46.05
C PRO A 413 7.89 16.37 47.45
N GLY A 414 6.91 17.27 47.62
CA GLY A 414 6.43 17.63 48.95
C GLY A 414 5.28 18.64 48.99
N LYS A 415 4.12 18.14 49.44
CA LYS A 415 2.94 18.83 50.01
C LYS A 415 1.78 19.20 49.07
N SER A 416 0.63 18.72 49.53
CA SER A 416 -0.73 19.02 49.11
C SER A 416 -1.06 20.51 49.24
N ASP A 417 -1.68 21.08 48.20
CA ASP A 417 -2.70 22.10 48.43
C ASP A 417 -3.81 22.06 47.36
N ARG A 418 -5.03 22.39 47.77
CA ARG A 418 -6.25 22.40 46.96
C ARG A 418 -6.34 23.73 46.20
N GLY A 419 -6.54 23.69 44.88
CA GLY A 419 -6.86 24.87 44.08
C GLY A 419 -7.32 24.52 42.67
N ASP A 420 -8.46 25.08 42.27
CA ASP A 420 -9.13 24.90 40.98
C ASP A 420 -8.26 25.26 39.77
N GLY A 421 -8.33 24.43 38.72
CA GLY A 421 -7.74 24.69 37.41
C GLY A 421 -7.58 23.40 36.61
N LYS A 422 -8.52 23.11 35.71
CA LYS A 422 -8.46 21.97 34.77
C LYS A 422 -7.16 22.02 33.93
N LYS A 423 -6.21 21.14 34.25
CA LYS A 423 -5.18 20.63 33.33
C LYS A 423 -5.21 19.11 33.44
N THR A 424 -5.89 18.44 32.51
CA THR A 424 -5.79 16.98 32.36
C THR A 424 -4.73 16.68 31.31
N GLY A 425 -3.47 16.97 31.64
CA GLY A 425 -2.31 16.41 30.97
C GLY A 425 -1.79 15.29 31.85
N VAL A 426 -2.14 14.04 31.53
CA VAL A 426 -1.46 12.88 32.12
C VAL A 426 -0.23 12.66 31.26
N ALA A 427 0.90 13.24 31.67
CA ALA A 427 2.19 12.87 31.14
C ALA A 427 2.46 11.43 31.57
N GLU A 428 2.31 10.46 30.66
CA GLU A 428 2.97 9.18 30.84
C GLU A 428 4.47 9.44 30.85
N LYS A 429 5.14 9.00 31.93
CA LYS A 429 6.60 9.00 31.99
C LYS A 429 7.12 8.32 30.72
N PRO A 430 8.16 8.88 30.05
CA PRO A 430 8.88 8.13 29.04
C PRO A 430 9.21 6.76 29.63
N LYS A 431 8.85 5.68 28.93
CA LYS A 431 9.40 4.36 29.27
C LYS A 431 10.91 4.53 29.15
N GLU A 432 11.60 4.74 30.28
CA GLU A 432 13.03 4.54 30.35
C GLU A 432 13.29 3.19 29.68
N TRP A 433 14.10 3.21 28.64
CA TRP A 433 14.66 2.00 28.09
C TRP A 433 15.35 1.27 29.24
N ASP A 434 14.68 0.31 29.91
CA ASP A 434 15.28 -0.57 30.91
C ASP A 434 16.35 -1.31 30.13
N PRO A 435 17.62 -0.86 30.20
CA PRO A 435 18.57 -1.25 29.20
C PRO A 435 18.74 -2.73 29.40
N ILE A 436 18.25 -3.50 28.43
CA ILE A 436 18.29 -4.96 28.52
C ILE A 436 19.75 -5.41 28.73
N ILE A 437 20.68 -4.53 28.35
CA ILE A 437 22.10 -4.77 28.12
C ILE A 437 23.02 -3.79 28.91
N GLY A 438 22.48 -2.71 29.49
CA GLY A 438 23.28 -1.65 30.15
C GLY A 438 24.04 -0.74 29.18
N THR A 439 24.53 0.39 29.67
CA THR A 439 25.30 1.39 28.91
C THR A 439 26.57 0.82 28.27
N GLU A 440 26.92 1.40 27.13
CA GLU A 440 28.03 1.09 26.24
C GLU A 440 29.35 0.76 26.98
N GLY A 441 30.06 -0.29 26.54
CA GLY A 441 31.39 -0.67 27.06
C GLY A 441 31.53 -2.04 27.71
N ARG A 442 30.51 -2.91 27.67
CA ARG A 442 30.62 -4.30 28.15
C ARG A 442 30.91 -5.29 27.01
N THR A 443 31.89 -6.15 27.21
CA THR A 443 32.19 -7.28 26.33
C THR A 443 31.13 -8.37 26.48
N LEU A 444 30.61 -8.86 25.35
CA LEU A 444 29.61 -9.93 25.23
C LEU A 444 30.31 -11.22 24.78
N LEU A 445 29.68 -12.39 25.00
CA LEU A 445 30.10 -13.62 24.35
C LEU A 445 29.18 -13.96 23.17
N VAL A 446 29.74 -14.40 22.05
CA VAL A 446 29.00 -14.84 20.85
C VAL A 446 28.41 -16.23 21.11
N ARG A 447 27.30 -16.31 21.87
CA ARG A 447 26.66 -17.58 22.28
C ARG A 447 25.18 -17.62 21.90
N GLY A 448 24.85 -18.54 21.01
CA GLY A 448 23.49 -18.75 20.51
C GLY A 448 22.86 -20.06 21.01
N TRP A 449 21.74 -20.42 20.39
CA TRP A 449 21.01 -21.65 20.64
C TRP A 449 20.94 -22.49 19.37
N GLY A 450 21.01 -23.82 19.53
CA GLY A 450 20.77 -24.81 18.48
C GLY A 450 19.39 -25.45 18.60
N TYR A 451 19.08 -26.46 17.78
CA TYR A 451 17.79 -27.17 17.85
C TYR A 451 17.72 -28.14 19.04
N GLN A 452 18.84 -28.78 19.38
CA GLN A 452 19.01 -29.70 20.52
C GLN A 452 20.45 -29.66 21.04
N GLU A 453 20.71 -29.98 22.31
CA GLU A 453 22.09 -30.14 22.78
C GLU A 453 22.72 -31.49 22.36
N PRO A 454 24.03 -31.52 21.99
CA PRO A 454 24.89 -30.41 21.60
C PRO A 454 24.80 -30.17 20.08
N SER A 455 24.12 -29.10 19.65
CA SER A 455 24.08 -28.69 18.24
C SER A 455 24.63 -27.28 18.06
N HIS A 456 25.16 -27.02 16.87
CA HIS A 456 25.66 -25.71 16.51
C HIS A 456 24.54 -24.66 16.60
N PRO A 457 24.84 -23.46 17.15
CA PRO A 457 23.84 -22.42 17.23
C PRO A 457 23.38 -22.02 15.83
N THR A 458 22.08 -21.91 15.66
CA THR A 458 21.45 -21.50 14.40
C THR A 458 20.77 -20.16 14.56
N TRP A 459 20.53 -19.52 13.43
CA TRP A 459 19.80 -18.26 13.33
C TRP A 459 18.45 -18.33 14.04
N ASN A 460 17.60 -19.24 13.57
CA ASN A 460 16.23 -19.43 14.06
C ASN A 460 16.19 -19.72 15.56
N MET A 461 17.04 -20.63 16.03
CA MET A 461 17.01 -21.06 17.43
C MET A 461 17.59 -19.99 18.36
N SER A 462 18.58 -19.22 17.88
CA SER A 462 19.10 -18.09 18.66
C SER A 462 18.07 -16.99 18.81
N CYS A 463 17.29 -16.69 17.76
CA CYS A 463 16.15 -15.78 17.89
C CYS A 463 15.09 -16.32 18.87
N SER A 464 14.80 -17.62 18.83
CA SER A 464 13.91 -18.29 19.78
C SER A 464 14.36 -18.14 21.23
N GLY A 465 15.63 -18.39 21.52
CA GLY A 465 16.20 -18.26 22.86
C GLY A 465 16.13 -16.82 23.37
N VAL A 466 16.57 -15.84 22.58
CA VAL A 466 16.56 -14.43 22.97
C VAL A 466 15.14 -13.93 23.23
N SER A 467 14.22 -14.10 22.28
CA SER A 467 12.84 -13.62 22.40
C SER A 467 12.09 -14.27 23.58
N SER A 468 12.29 -15.57 23.83
CA SER A 468 11.67 -16.26 24.96
C SER A 468 12.21 -15.75 26.30
N LEU A 469 13.52 -15.58 26.43
CA LEU A 469 14.14 -15.08 27.67
C LEU A 469 13.79 -13.61 27.95
N LEU A 470 13.60 -12.80 26.91
CA LEU A 470 13.08 -11.43 27.04
C LEU A 470 11.67 -11.41 27.66
N LEU A 471 10.77 -12.31 27.23
CA LEU A 471 9.44 -12.42 27.82
C LEU A 471 9.49 -12.92 29.26
N VAL A 472 10.34 -13.90 29.55
CA VAL A 472 10.56 -14.39 30.92
C VAL A 472 11.05 -13.26 31.82
N ARG A 473 11.98 -12.42 31.33
CA ARG A 473 12.41 -11.22 32.05
C ARG A 473 11.25 -10.25 32.25
N LYS A 474 10.47 -9.96 31.21
CA LYS A 474 9.36 -9.00 31.26
C LYS A 474 8.31 -9.37 32.30
N TYR A 475 7.90 -10.64 32.35
CA TYR A 475 6.77 -11.07 33.17
C TYR A 475 7.13 -11.77 34.48
N ALA A 476 8.33 -12.35 34.59
CA ALA A 476 8.72 -13.16 35.75
C ALA A 476 10.02 -12.70 36.45
N ARG A 477 10.68 -11.60 36.05
CA ARG A 477 11.94 -11.15 36.69
C ARG A 477 11.85 -10.96 38.20
N SER A 478 10.70 -10.51 38.73
CA SER A 478 10.52 -10.23 40.16
C SER A 478 10.56 -11.47 41.04
N VAL A 479 10.34 -12.66 40.48
CA VAL A 479 10.28 -13.92 41.23
C VAL A 479 11.61 -14.67 41.28
N PHE A 480 12.57 -14.26 40.45
CA PHE A 480 13.89 -14.89 40.36
C PHE A 480 14.85 -14.31 41.40
N ASP A 481 15.70 -15.18 41.95
CA ASP A 481 16.81 -14.76 42.80
C ASP A 481 17.87 -13.98 42.00
N GLU A 482 18.76 -13.28 42.70
CA GLU A 482 19.76 -12.44 42.03
C GLU A 482 20.67 -13.22 41.08
N ALA A 483 21.07 -14.43 41.47
CA ALA A 483 21.91 -15.30 40.64
C ALA A 483 21.23 -15.67 39.31
N THR A 484 19.94 -16.01 39.35
CA THR A 484 19.16 -16.34 38.15
C THR A 484 18.90 -15.10 37.31
N ARG A 485 18.64 -13.95 37.92
CA ARG A 485 18.51 -12.67 37.19
C ARG A 485 19.79 -12.32 36.43
N VAL A 486 20.95 -12.47 37.06
CA VAL A 486 22.26 -12.24 36.42
C VAL A 486 22.48 -13.20 35.26
N LYS A 487 22.18 -14.50 35.43
CA LYS A 487 22.29 -15.51 34.36
C LYS A 487 21.35 -15.21 33.19
N LEU A 488 20.09 -14.87 33.48
CA LEU A 488 19.09 -14.49 32.50
C LEU A 488 19.55 -13.30 31.66
N SER A 489 19.98 -12.22 32.33
CA SER A 489 20.50 -11.04 31.65
C SER A 489 21.79 -11.33 30.89
N ALA A 490 22.68 -12.21 31.37
CA ALA A 490 23.87 -12.61 30.61
C ALA A 490 23.50 -13.39 29.34
N ALA A 491 22.60 -14.36 29.44
CA ALA A 491 22.17 -15.18 28.32
C ALA A 491 21.53 -14.35 27.20
N ILE A 492 20.64 -13.42 27.55
CA ILE A 492 20.01 -12.50 26.58
C ILE A 492 21.09 -11.68 25.86
N ARG A 493 22.05 -11.10 26.60
CA ARG A 493 23.14 -10.28 26.04
C ARG A 493 24.03 -11.07 25.08
N ASP A 494 24.38 -12.30 25.44
CA ASP A 494 25.22 -13.14 24.60
C ASP A 494 24.49 -13.61 23.33
N GLY A 495 23.18 -13.83 23.44
CA GLY A 495 22.32 -14.07 22.29
C GLY A 495 22.30 -12.90 21.31
N PHE A 496 22.19 -11.67 21.81
CA PHE A 496 22.35 -10.47 20.99
C PHE A 496 23.75 -10.40 20.36
N GLY A 497 24.81 -10.71 21.11
CA GLY A 497 26.17 -10.79 20.57
C GLY A 497 26.31 -11.79 19.43
N TRP A 498 25.60 -12.92 19.49
CA TRP A 498 25.54 -13.89 18.40
C TRP A 498 24.79 -13.34 17.17
N LEU A 499 23.62 -12.73 17.37
CA LEU A 499 22.79 -12.19 16.28
C LEU A 499 23.49 -11.05 15.56
N MET A 500 24.10 -10.10 16.28
CA MET A 500 24.81 -8.96 15.69
C MET A 500 25.89 -9.33 14.66
N GLU A 501 26.50 -10.52 14.79
CA GLU A 501 27.57 -10.95 13.88
C GLU A 501 27.08 -11.81 12.72
N ARG A 502 25.89 -12.38 12.83
CA ARG A 502 25.43 -13.46 11.94
C ARG A 502 24.07 -13.19 11.31
N TRP A 503 23.40 -12.11 11.70
CA TRP A 503 22.10 -11.80 11.16
C TRP A 503 22.16 -11.31 9.72
N THR A 504 21.24 -11.88 8.94
CA THR A 504 20.98 -11.49 7.56
C THR A 504 19.57 -11.97 7.22
N PRO A 505 18.83 -11.27 6.34
CA PRO A 505 17.67 -11.86 5.69
C PRO A 505 18.05 -13.20 5.04
N THR A 506 17.18 -14.21 5.16
CA THR A 506 17.41 -15.56 4.61
C THR A 506 16.13 -16.13 4.03
N SER A 507 16.22 -17.24 3.30
CA SER A 507 15.05 -17.99 2.84
C SER A 507 14.35 -18.82 3.95
N SER A 508 14.60 -18.52 5.23
CA SER A 508 13.86 -19.08 6.35
C SER A 508 12.89 -18.03 6.88
N TYR A 509 11.64 -18.11 6.47
CA TYR A 509 10.61 -17.13 6.83
C TYR A 509 10.28 -17.15 8.32
N TYR A 510 10.28 -18.32 8.95
CA TYR A 510 10.22 -18.43 10.40
C TYR A 510 11.40 -17.71 11.11
N GLY A 511 12.59 -17.73 10.50
CA GLY A 511 13.77 -17.02 11.01
C GLY A 511 13.62 -15.51 10.90
N ILE A 512 13.08 -15.02 9.79
CA ILE A 512 12.73 -13.61 9.57
C ILE A 512 11.65 -13.17 10.58
N TYR A 513 10.58 -13.95 10.72
CA TYR A 513 9.56 -13.74 11.75
C TYR A 513 10.17 -13.71 13.16
N SER A 514 11.17 -14.54 13.44
CA SER A 514 11.76 -14.63 14.77
C SER A 514 12.69 -13.46 15.11
N ILE A 515 13.41 -12.88 14.13
CA ILE A 515 14.24 -11.69 14.38
C ILE A 515 13.38 -10.47 14.68
N GLU A 516 12.23 -10.33 14.02
CA GLU A 516 11.22 -9.33 14.33
C GLU A 516 10.81 -9.42 15.81
N LYS A 517 10.61 -10.64 16.35
CA LYS A 517 10.28 -10.83 17.77
C LYS A 517 11.40 -10.37 18.70
N VAL A 518 12.64 -10.72 18.37
CA VAL A 518 13.80 -10.32 19.18
C VAL A 518 13.95 -8.80 19.18
N ALA A 519 13.85 -8.20 18.01
CA ALA A 519 14.04 -6.78 17.84
C ALA A 519 12.92 -5.99 18.53
N ASP A 520 11.65 -6.32 18.30
CA ASP A 520 10.53 -5.56 18.88
C ASP A 520 10.39 -5.77 20.39
N ILE A 521 10.46 -7.01 20.89
CA ILE A 521 10.39 -7.25 22.35
C ILE A 521 11.62 -6.64 23.03
N GLY A 522 12.76 -6.70 22.35
CA GLY A 522 14.03 -6.12 22.80
C GLY A 522 14.12 -4.61 22.60
N GLY A 523 13.19 -4.00 21.85
CA GLY A 523 13.16 -2.61 21.42
C GLY A 523 14.33 -2.14 20.51
N VAL A 524 15.01 -3.07 19.84
CA VAL A 524 16.22 -2.79 19.06
C VAL A 524 15.85 -2.24 17.68
N LYS A 525 16.42 -1.07 17.33
CA LYS A 525 16.34 -0.46 16.00
C LYS A 525 17.47 -0.97 15.09
N LEU A 526 18.72 -0.87 15.54
CA LEU A 526 19.87 -1.29 14.75
C LEU A 526 20.64 -2.44 15.39
N PHE A 527 20.99 -3.44 14.59
CA PHE A 527 21.91 -4.51 14.95
C PHE A 527 23.23 -4.30 14.23
N ALA A 528 24.26 -3.87 14.97
CA ALA A 528 25.56 -3.51 14.40
C ALA A 528 25.44 -2.49 13.25
N ASP A 529 24.75 -1.38 13.54
CA ASP A 529 24.55 -0.23 12.63
C ASP A 529 23.66 -0.48 11.41
N ARG A 530 23.07 -1.67 11.32
CA ARG A 530 22.14 -2.06 10.26
C ARG A 530 20.70 -2.04 10.76
N ASP A 531 19.80 -1.38 10.03
CA ASP A 531 18.38 -1.40 10.32
C ASP A 531 17.79 -2.73 9.88
N TRP A 532 17.36 -3.53 10.86
CA TRP A 532 16.89 -4.88 10.57
C TRP A 532 15.56 -4.89 9.86
N TYR A 533 14.71 -3.88 10.07
CA TYR A 533 13.38 -3.88 9.50
C TYR A 533 13.45 -3.46 8.04
N GLU A 534 14.15 -2.35 7.74
CA GLU A 534 14.39 -1.86 6.37
C GLU A 534 15.00 -2.96 5.48
N GLU A 535 16.05 -3.64 5.96
CA GLU A 535 16.69 -4.70 5.17
C GLU A 535 15.81 -5.95 5.00
N VAL A 536 14.92 -6.23 5.96
CA VAL A 536 14.01 -7.37 5.90
C VAL A 536 12.79 -7.07 5.03
N SER A 537 12.21 -5.87 5.14
CA SER A 537 11.08 -5.43 4.31
C SER A 537 11.51 -5.41 2.84
N ASP A 538 12.65 -4.79 2.54
CA ASP A 538 13.23 -4.76 1.19
C ASP A 538 13.46 -6.17 0.65
N TYR A 539 14.08 -7.05 1.44
CA TYR A 539 14.28 -8.43 1.04
C TYR A 539 12.96 -9.15 0.74
N LEU A 540 11.95 -9.03 1.61
CA LEU A 540 10.66 -9.69 1.44
C LEU A 540 9.93 -9.18 0.19
N VAL A 541 9.86 -7.87 -0.02
CA VAL A 541 9.27 -7.28 -1.23
C VAL A 541 9.94 -7.85 -2.49
N HIS A 542 11.26 -7.97 -2.51
CA HIS A 542 12.00 -8.51 -3.65
C HIS A 542 11.91 -10.03 -3.85
N GLN A 543 11.43 -10.79 -2.87
CA GLN A 543 11.24 -12.24 -2.96
C GLN A 543 9.81 -12.65 -3.36
N GLN A 544 8.84 -11.74 -3.30
CA GLN A 544 7.44 -12.07 -3.59
C GLN A 544 7.27 -12.54 -5.04
N LEU A 545 6.52 -13.64 -5.23
CA LEU A 545 6.23 -14.21 -6.54
C LEU A 545 5.02 -13.53 -7.18
N LYS A 546 4.84 -13.78 -8.48
CA LYS A 546 3.80 -13.16 -9.31
C LYS A 546 2.37 -13.42 -8.80
N GLY A 547 2.13 -14.55 -8.12
CA GLY A 547 0.82 -14.87 -7.57
C GLY A 547 0.54 -14.21 -6.21
N GLY A 548 1.46 -13.38 -5.70
CA GLY A 548 1.38 -12.75 -4.38
C GLY A 548 1.93 -13.60 -3.25
N GLU A 549 2.20 -14.89 -3.49
CA GLU A 549 2.85 -15.76 -2.52
C GLU A 549 4.35 -15.48 -2.38
N TRP A 550 4.88 -15.88 -1.23
CA TRP A 550 6.32 -16.04 -1.06
C TRP A 550 6.75 -17.47 -1.38
N PRO A 551 7.95 -17.68 -1.96
CA PRO A 551 8.43 -19.00 -2.36
C PRO A 551 8.55 -19.96 -1.17
N ASP A 552 8.64 -21.26 -1.48
CA ASP A 552 8.91 -22.29 -0.48
C ASP A 552 10.14 -21.95 0.35
N GLY A 553 9.95 -22.02 1.66
CA GLY A 553 10.99 -21.72 2.62
C GLY A 553 11.91 -22.92 2.85
N ARG A 554 13.12 -22.67 3.36
CA ARG A 554 14.10 -23.74 3.65
C ARG A 554 13.90 -24.39 5.03
N SER A 555 12.96 -23.92 5.85
CA SER A 555 12.67 -24.54 7.16
C SER A 555 11.59 -25.61 7.09
N HIS A 556 11.63 -26.54 8.04
CA HIS A 556 10.71 -27.67 8.09
C HIS A 556 9.25 -27.22 8.24
N GLY A 557 8.39 -27.66 7.32
CA GLY A 557 6.96 -27.35 7.31
C GLY A 557 6.59 -26.01 6.63
N GLU A 558 7.58 -25.27 6.10
CA GLU A 558 7.32 -24.11 5.24
C GLU A 558 6.79 -24.58 3.87
N ASN A 559 5.65 -24.01 3.49
CA ASN A 559 5.02 -24.09 2.18
C ASN A 559 4.55 -22.68 1.81
N PRO A 560 4.02 -22.40 0.60
CA PRO A 560 3.74 -21.03 0.17
C PRO A 560 2.71 -20.32 1.05
N ARG A 561 1.77 -21.04 1.69
CA ARG A 561 0.81 -20.46 2.64
C ARG A 561 1.47 -20.05 3.94
N VAL A 562 2.35 -20.90 4.48
CA VAL A 562 3.10 -20.64 5.71
C VAL A 562 4.12 -19.51 5.52
N THR A 563 4.89 -19.52 4.42
CA THR A 563 5.87 -18.48 4.12
C THR A 563 5.19 -17.13 3.89
N THR A 564 4.09 -17.11 3.13
CA THR A 564 3.28 -15.90 2.95
C THR A 564 2.73 -15.40 4.29
N SER A 565 2.25 -16.29 5.16
CA SER A 565 1.77 -15.88 6.50
C SER A 565 2.88 -15.22 7.32
N PHE A 566 4.10 -15.77 7.33
CA PHE A 566 5.23 -15.14 8.03
C PHE A 566 5.66 -13.81 7.40
N ALA A 567 5.70 -13.71 6.06
CA ALA A 567 6.02 -12.47 5.37
C ALA A 567 5.02 -11.36 5.73
N LEU A 568 3.71 -11.67 5.68
CA LEU A 568 2.66 -10.74 6.09
C LEU A 568 2.81 -10.28 7.54
N LEU A 569 3.12 -11.21 8.46
CA LEU A 569 3.31 -10.86 9.88
C LEU A 569 4.49 -9.90 10.07
N VAL A 570 5.60 -10.12 9.36
CA VAL A 570 6.80 -9.28 9.46
C VAL A 570 6.55 -7.91 8.85
N LEU A 571 6.02 -7.84 7.63
CA LEU A 571 5.71 -6.59 6.95
C LEU A 571 4.72 -5.74 7.77
N ASN A 572 3.81 -6.37 8.50
CA ASN A 572 2.85 -5.69 9.39
C ASN A 572 3.35 -5.46 10.84
N ARG A 573 4.62 -5.75 11.16
CA ARG A 573 5.20 -5.62 12.52
C ARG A 573 4.35 -6.33 13.59
N ALA A 574 3.95 -7.58 13.33
CA ALA A 574 3.05 -8.37 14.17
C ALA A 574 3.49 -8.52 15.64
N THR A 575 4.78 -8.41 15.98
CA THR A 575 5.23 -8.47 17.38
C THR A 575 4.60 -7.38 18.23
N MET A 576 4.35 -6.21 17.64
CA MET A 576 3.65 -5.12 18.33
C MET A 576 2.24 -5.55 18.71
N LEU A 577 1.54 -6.36 17.90
CA LEU A 577 0.25 -6.92 18.33
C LEU A 577 0.39 -7.81 19.56
N LEU A 578 1.48 -8.56 19.68
CA LEU A 578 1.70 -9.46 20.81
C LEU A 578 2.12 -8.71 22.09
N THR A 579 2.68 -7.50 21.96
CA THR A 579 3.37 -6.81 23.06
C THR A 579 2.79 -5.45 23.43
N ALA A 580 2.07 -4.80 22.51
CA ALA A 580 1.51 -3.46 22.60
C ALA A 580 -0.03 -3.50 22.68
N ASN A 581 -0.60 -2.49 23.33
CA ASN A 581 -2.04 -2.31 23.46
C ASN A 581 -2.64 -1.70 22.17
N PRO A 582 -3.86 -2.06 21.75
CA PRO A 582 -4.56 -1.33 20.68
C PRO A 582 -4.55 0.19 20.82
N ALA A 583 -4.51 0.73 22.05
CA ALA A 583 -4.39 2.16 22.31
C ALA A 583 -3.05 2.78 21.90
N GLU A 584 -1.96 2.03 21.99
CA GLU A 584 -0.63 2.45 21.49
C GLU A 584 -0.62 2.52 19.94
N ARG A 585 -1.70 2.08 19.27
CA ARG A 585 -1.91 2.22 17.82
C ARG A 585 -2.79 3.41 17.45
N VAL A 586 -3.36 4.12 18.42
CA VAL A 586 -4.33 5.18 18.15
C VAL A 586 -3.60 6.50 17.91
N ILE A 587 -4.08 7.22 16.89
CA ILE A 587 -3.52 8.49 16.45
C ILE A 587 -3.50 9.53 17.57
N ILE A 588 -2.47 10.38 17.49
CA ILE A 588 -2.26 11.66 18.19
C ILE A 588 -3.60 12.31 18.57
N THR A 589 -3.80 12.42 19.88
CA THR A 589 -4.95 13.09 20.50
C THR A 589 -4.58 14.51 20.85
N GLY A 590 -5.29 15.48 20.30
CA GLY A 590 -4.98 16.88 20.52
C GLY A 590 -3.55 17.26 20.12
N GLY A 591 -3.24 18.54 20.24
CA GLY A 591 -2.00 19.16 19.79
C GLY A 591 -2.23 20.62 19.42
N THR A 592 -1.18 21.39 19.36
CA THR A 592 -1.20 22.74 18.80
C THR A 592 -1.47 22.68 17.28
N SER A 593 -1.87 23.81 16.70
CA SER A 593 -2.04 23.88 15.24
C SER A 593 -0.74 23.70 14.47
N GLU A 594 0.41 23.95 15.11
CA GLU A 594 1.73 23.78 14.50
C GLU A 594 2.14 22.31 14.46
N GLU A 595 1.96 21.56 15.55
CA GLU A 595 2.21 20.12 15.60
C GLU A 595 1.36 19.36 14.59
N ARG A 596 0.09 19.77 14.40
CA ARG A 596 -0.79 19.18 13.39
C ARG A 596 -0.30 19.41 11.97
N ARG A 597 0.23 20.61 11.66
CA ARG A 597 0.77 20.91 10.32
C ARG A 597 2.04 20.12 10.02
N ALA A 598 2.85 19.83 11.04
CA ALA A 598 4.08 19.06 10.88
C ALA A 598 3.84 17.59 10.45
N LEU A 599 2.62 17.06 10.64
CA LEU A 599 2.27 15.70 10.22
C LEU A 599 2.06 15.56 8.71
N GLY A 600 1.88 16.67 7.99
CA GLY A 600 1.56 16.63 6.57
C GLY A 600 0.08 16.39 6.28
N ARG A 601 -0.25 16.33 4.98
CA ARG A 601 -1.64 16.35 4.46
C ARG A 601 -2.34 15.00 4.51
N GLU A 602 -1.61 13.93 4.78
CA GLU A 602 -2.18 12.59 5.00
C GLU A 602 -2.90 12.47 6.35
N TRP A 603 -2.75 13.47 7.23
CA TRP A 603 -3.33 13.49 8.57
C TRP A 603 -4.41 14.54 8.71
N VAL A 604 -5.60 14.11 9.10
CA VAL A 604 -6.77 14.97 9.21
C VAL A 604 -7.22 15.08 10.65
N TYR A 605 -7.29 16.30 11.17
CA TYR A 605 -7.80 16.52 12.51
C TYR A 605 -9.34 16.52 12.53
N ILE A 606 -9.92 15.60 13.30
CA ILE A 606 -11.35 15.53 13.50
C ILE A 606 -11.73 16.19 14.83
N GLN A 607 -12.41 17.33 14.73
CA GLN A 607 -12.76 18.15 15.89
C GLN A 607 -13.62 17.42 16.93
N ASP A 608 -14.62 16.65 16.48
CA ASP A 608 -15.53 15.93 17.38
C ASP A 608 -14.84 14.80 18.14
N LEU A 609 -13.75 14.26 17.59
CA LEU A 609 -12.96 13.21 18.22
C LEU A 609 -11.71 13.74 18.93
N ASP A 610 -11.36 15.01 18.76
CA ASP A 610 -10.10 15.61 19.26
C ASP A 610 -8.88 14.74 18.91
N THR A 611 -8.82 14.30 17.65
CA THR A 611 -7.90 13.26 17.17
C THR A 611 -7.52 13.50 15.72
N CYS A 612 -6.25 13.37 15.38
CA CYS A 612 -5.82 13.30 13.98
C CYS A 612 -6.15 11.90 13.41
N LEU A 613 -6.33 11.75 12.11
CA LEU A 613 -6.52 10.44 11.48
C LEU A 613 -5.64 10.35 10.25
N HIS A 614 -4.89 9.25 10.12
CA HIS A 614 -4.12 8.96 8.92
C HIS A 614 -5.06 8.43 7.82
N VAL A 615 -5.29 9.23 6.79
CA VAL A 615 -6.29 8.96 5.75
C VAL A 615 -5.96 7.71 4.94
N PRO A 616 -4.73 7.49 4.45
CA PRO A 616 -4.40 6.27 3.70
C PRO A 616 -4.70 4.99 4.50
N GLN A 617 -4.35 4.99 5.79
CA GLN A 617 -4.62 3.87 6.69
C GLN A 617 -6.12 3.67 6.95
N LEU A 618 -6.89 4.75 7.05
CA LEU A 618 -8.35 4.67 7.19
C LEU A 618 -8.98 4.08 5.93
N PHE A 619 -8.57 4.53 4.74
CA PHE A 619 -9.07 4.02 3.48
C PHE A 619 -8.76 2.54 3.31
N ARG A 620 -7.51 2.13 3.57
CA ARG A 620 -7.12 0.72 3.62
C ARG A 620 -7.98 -0.06 4.63
N THR A 621 -8.24 0.51 5.80
CA THR A 621 -9.12 -0.13 6.80
C THR A 621 -10.53 -0.33 6.26
N ILE A 622 -11.12 0.65 5.59
CA ILE A 622 -12.48 0.54 5.01
C ILE A 622 -12.50 -0.48 3.88
N ARG A 623 -11.48 -0.51 3.00
CA ARG A 623 -11.34 -1.52 1.93
C ARG A 623 -11.38 -2.94 2.50
N MET A 624 -10.59 -3.18 3.55
CA MET A 624 -10.45 -4.51 4.15
C MET A 624 -11.58 -4.87 5.12
N ARG A 625 -12.20 -3.85 5.74
CA ARG A 625 -13.19 -3.95 6.81
C ARG A 625 -14.24 -2.84 6.63
N PRO A 626 -15.20 -3.01 5.71
CA PRO A 626 -16.21 -2.01 5.39
C PRO A 626 -17.30 -1.95 6.48
N GLN A 627 -16.90 -1.48 7.67
CA GLN A 627 -17.81 -1.34 8.79
C GLN A 627 -18.68 -0.11 8.63
N ARG A 628 -19.98 -0.30 8.83
CA ARG A 628 -20.99 0.76 8.67
C ARG A 628 -20.57 2.09 9.32
N ARG A 629 -20.08 2.07 10.56
CA ARG A 629 -19.69 3.28 11.28
C ARG A 629 -18.48 3.99 10.67
N LEU A 630 -17.50 3.25 10.16
CA LEU A 630 -16.33 3.83 9.49
C LEU A 630 -16.72 4.46 8.15
N ILE A 631 -17.64 3.83 7.43
CA ILE A 631 -18.12 4.33 6.14
C ILE A 631 -18.97 5.59 6.35
N GLU A 632 -19.89 5.59 7.32
CA GLU A 632 -20.69 6.78 7.70
C GLU A 632 -19.79 7.95 8.15
N PHE A 633 -18.55 7.67 8.55
CA PHE A 633 -17.59 8.67 8.98
C PHE A 633 -16.79 9.32 7.82
N LEU A 634 -16.83 8.76 6.61
CA LEU A 634 -16.09 9.30 5.45
C LEU A 634 -16.45 10.76 5.14
N GLU A 635 -17.73 11.13 5.22
CA GLU A 635 -18.15 12.53 5.03
C GLU A 635 -17.48 13.47 6.06
N THR A 636 -17.32 13.01 7.30
CA THR A 636 -16.67 13.80 8.35
C THR A 636 -15.20 14.02 8.03
N VAL A 637 -14.53 13.00 7.49
CA VAL A 637 -13.13 13.09 7.03
C VAL A 637 -13.01 14.08 5.89
N VAL A 638 -13.85 13.96 4.85
CA VAL A 638 -13.86 14.89 3.69
C VAL A 638 -14.07 16.34 4.13
N ARG A 639 -15.05 16.59 5.02
CA ARG A 639 -15.35 17.93 5.52
C ARG A 639 -14.22 18.51 6.37
N SER A 640 -13.50 17.66 7.10
CA SER A 640 -12.36 18.05 7.94
C SER A 640 -11.06 18.21 7.14
N TYR A 641 -11.01 17.68 5.91
CA TYR A 641 -9.90 17.89 4.99
C TYR A 641 -9.90 19.32 4.46
N GLU A 642 -8.71 19.90 4.32
CA GLU A 642 -8.53 21.24 3.76
C GLU A 642 -9.15 21.33 2.37
N GLU A 643 -10.06 22.28 2.17
CA GLU A 643 -10.92 22.35 0.97
C GLU A 643 -10.10 22.37 -0.33
N GLU A 644 -8.94 23.04 -0.32
CA GLU A 644 -8.03 23.17 -1.47
C GLU A 644 -7.34 21.86 -1.87
N TYR A 645 -7.28 20.87 -0.98
CA TYR A 645 -6.55 19.63 -1.20
C TYR A 645 -7.46 18.40 -1.28
N ARG A 646 -8.78 18.56 -1.21
CA ARG A 646 -9.74 17.43 -1.23
C ARG A 646 -9.64 16.53 -2.46
N HIS A 647 -9.07 17.01 -3.56
CA HIS A 647 -8.82 16.21 -4.76
C HIS A 647 -7.88 15.02 -4.50
N GLU A 648 -7.02 15.09 -3.49
CA GLU A 648 -6.12 13.99 -3.08
C GLU A 648 -6.88 12.78 -2.52
N LEU A 649 -8.12 12.99 -2.04
CA LEU A 649 -8.95 11.92 -1.52
C LEU A 649 -9.67 11.09 -2.60
N VAL A 650 -9.78 11.63 -3.82
CA VAL A 650 -10.64 11.06 -4.87
C VAL A 650 -10.21 9.64 -5.23
N GLU A 651 -8.92 9.42 -5.49
CA GLU A 651 -8.45 8.11 -5.94
C GLU A 651 -8.66 7.03 -4.86
N GLY A 652 -8.34 7.34 -3.60
CA GLY A 652 -8.56 6.41 -2.50
C GLY A 652 -10.04 6.10 -2.25
N LEU A 653 -10.95 7.07 -2.47
CA LEU A 653 -12.39 6.85 -2.40
C LEU A 653 -12.88 5.97 -3.57
N LEU A 654 -12.44 6.25 -4.79
CA LEU A 654 -12.75 5.41 -5.95
C LEU A 654 -12.25 3.98 -5.74
N GLU A 655 -11.06 3.81 -5.16
CA GLU A 655 -10.52 2.50 -4.83
C GLU A 655 -11.42 1.74 -3.84
N ILE A 656 -11.93 2.41 -2.79
CA ILE A 656 -12.94 1.83 -1.88
C ILE A 656 -14.20 1.44 -2.65
N ARG A 657 -14.74 2.34 -3.47
CA ARG A 657 -15.97 2.11 -4.26
C ARG A 657 -15.84 0.87 -5.15
N ARG A 658 -14.64 0.66 -5.71
CA ARG A 658 -14.36 -0.41 -6.67
C ARG A 658 -14.07 -1.75 -5.99
N LEU A 659 -13.32 -1.76 -4.89
CA LEU A 659 -12.88 -3.00 -4.22
C LEU A 659 -13.93 -3.56 -3.24
N VAL A 660 -14.81 -2.71 -2.71
CA VAL A 660 -15.80 -3.13 -1.72
C VAL A 660 -17.15 -3.41 -2.38
N ASP A 661 -17.51 -4.69 -2.50
CA ASP A 661 -18.82 -5.09 -3.03
C ASP A 661 -19.95 -4.92 -1.98
N SER A 662 -20.32 -3.66 -1.74
CA SER A 662 -21.46 -3.31 -0.90
C SER A 662 -22.20 -2.11 -1.48
N LYS A 663 -23.51 -2.26 -1.71
CA LYS A 663 -24.36 -1.18 -2.20
C LYS A 663 -24.37 0.03 -1.26
N ALA A 664 -24.35 -0.20 0.05
CA ALA A 664 -24.32 0.86 1.04
C ALA A 664 -22.99 1.62 1.02
N VAL A 665 -21.87 0.90 0.86
CA VAL A 665 -20.54 1.52 0.73
C VAL A 665 -20.47 2.37 -0.53
N ARG A 666 -20.84 1.80 -1.68
CA ARG A 666 -20.83 2.52 -2.96
C ARG A 666 -21.66 3.80 -2.93
N LYS A 667 -22.81 3.77 -2.23
CA LYS A 667 -23.66 4.96 -2.04
C LYS A 667 -22.95 6.04 -1.21
N LEU A 668 -22.45 5.69 -0.02
CA LEU A 668 -21.81 6.64 0.89
C LEU A 668 -20.50 7.20 0.32
N VAL A 669 -19.74 6.38 -0.39
CA VAL A 669 -18.54 6.84 -1.11
C VAL A 669 -18.92 7.78 -2.25
N GLY A 670 -20.00 7.50 -2.99
CA GLY A 670 -20.53 8.42 -4.00
C GLY A 670 -20.97 9.76 -3.40
N GLU A 671 -21.63 9.75 -2.24
CA GLU A 671 -22.00 10.96 -1.49
C GLU A 671 -20.75 11.76 -1.07
N ALA A 672 -19.69 11.08 -0.60
CA ALA A 672 -18.41 11.71 -0.25
C ALA A 672 -17.67 12.29 -1.47
N LEU A 673 -17.68 11.59 -2.62
CA LEU A 673 -17.11 12.08 -3.87
C LEU A 673 -17.88 13.30 -4.40
N ALA A 674 -19.21 13.28 -4.34
CA ALA A 674 -20.06 14.39 -4.73
C ALA A 674 -19.84 15.64 -3.85
N GLU A 675 -19.56 15.46 -2.55
CA GLU A 675 -19.17 16.56 -1.65
C GLU A 675 -17.83 17.19 -2.06
N ILE A 676 -16.88 16.41 -2.59
CA ILE A 676 -15.59 16.91 -3.07
C ILE A 676 -15.76 17.72 -4.36
N VAL A 677 -16.48 17.16 -5.33
CA VAL A 677 -16.65 17.78 -6.66
C VAL A 677 -17.67 18.94 -6.64
N GLY A 678 -18.65 18.85 -5.75
CA GLY A 678 -19.80 19.75 -5.62
C GLY A 678 -21.07 19.26 -6.33
N HIS A 679 -21.00 18.15 -7.06
CA HIS A 679 -22.13 17.48 -7.72
C HIS A 679 -21.81 15.98 -7.91
N GLU A 680 -22.84 15.19 -8.20
CA GLU A 680 -22.69 13.77 -8.55
C GLU A 680 -22.28 13.65 -10.03
N CYS A 681 -21.18 12.95 -10.30
CA CYS A 681 -20.74 12.63 -11.66
C CYS A 681 -21.32 11.28 -12.15
N ASP A 682 -21.41 11.12 -13.47
CA ASP A 682 -22.05 9.96 -14.12
C ASP A 682 -21.20 8.68 -14.03
N SER A 683 -19.87 8.82 -14.02
CA SER A 683 -18.92 7.72 -13.96
C SER A 683 -17.75 7.96 -13.00
N ASP A 684 -17.01 6.90 -12.67
CA ASP A 684 -15.78 7.00 -11.87
C ASP A 684 -14.68 7.76 -12.65
N ASP A 685 -14.69 7.69 -13.98
CA ASP A 685 -13.73 8.39 -14.84
C ASP A 685 -13.98 9.90 -14.85
N ASP A 686 -15.24 10.35 -14.78
CA ASP A 686 -15.56 11.77 -14.62
C ASP A 686 -14.99 12.36 -13.31
N TYR A 687 -15.01 11.58 -12.21
CA TYR A 687 -14.38 12.00 -10.95
C TYR A 687 -12.86 12.12 -11.07
N ARG A 688 -12.22 11.21 -11.82
CA ARG A 688 -10.77 11.25 -12.06
C ARG A 688 -10.37 12.40 -12.97
N GLN A 689 -11.08 12.58 -14.07
CA GLN A 689 -10.89 13.73 -14.96
C GLN A 689 -11.04 15.04 -14.19
N TRP A 690 -12.03 15.15 -13.30
CA TRP A 690 -12.16 16.31 -12.41
C TRP A 690 -10.93 16.51 -11.51
N ARG A 691 -10.42 15.44 -10.89
CA ARG A 691 -9.20 15.49 -10.06
C ARG A 691 -8.02 15.95 -10.91
N ASP A 692 -7.85 15.41 -12.10
CA ASP A 692 -6.70 15.71 -12.97
C ASP A 692 -6.74 17.16 -13.45
N HIS A 693 -7.92 17.70 -13.76
CA HIS A 693 -8.10 19.13 -14.00
C HIS A 693 -7.70 19.99 -12.80
N VAL A 694 -8.01 19.57 -11.56
CA VAL A 694 -7.57 20.28 -10.34
C VAL A 694 -6.05 20.23 -10.19
N VAL A 695 -5.44 19.05 -10.34
CA VAL A 695 -3.98 18.87 -10.25
C VAL A 695 -3.29 19.74 -11.30
N ARG A 696 -3.81 19.77 -12.54
CA ARG A 696 -3.25 20.59 -13.61
C ARG A 696 -3.38 22.09 -13.33
N ALA A 697 -4.52 22.54 -12.83
CA ALA A 697 -4.70 23.94 -12.44
C ALA A 697 -3.71 24.35 -11.32
N ILE A 698 -3.44 23.48 -10.35
CA ILE A 698 -2.44 23.72 -9.29
C ILE A 698 -1.04 23.81 -9.90
N ALA A 699 -0.67 22.87 -10.77
CA ALA A 699 0.63 22.86 -11.45
C ALA A 699 0.89 24.16 -12.23
N ILE A 700 -0.09 24.64 -13.00
CA ILE A 700 -0.01 25.90 -13.74
C ILE A 700 0.16 27.10 -12.77
N ALA A 701 -0.55 27.10 -11.64
CA ALA A 701 -0.45 28.14 -10.63
C ALA A 701 0.94 28.19 -9.95
N GLU A 702 1.62 27.05 -9.87
CA GLU A 702 2.95 26.90 -9.27
C GLU A 702 4.11 27.05 -10.27
N GLY A 703 3.83 27.09 -11.58
CA GLY A 703 4.85 27.17 -12.62
C GLY A 703 5.50 25.82 -12.96
N ARG A 704 4.82 24.71 -12.67
CA ARG A 704 5.24 23.34 -13.01
C ARG A 704 4.57 22.91 -14.32
N GLU A 705 5.07 23.42 -15.43
CA GLU A 705 4.38 23.32 -16.74
C GLU A 705 4.89 22.18 -17.62
N SER A 706 6.14 21.77 -17.41
CA SER A 706 6.77 20.65 -18.12
C SER A 706 6.67 19.34 -17.32
N ALA A 707 6.64 18.20 -18.02
CA ALA A 707 6.61 16.87 -17.41
C ALA A 707 7.76 16.66 -16.41
N SER A 708 8.96 17.17 -16.72
CA SER A 708 10.13 17.14 -15.83
C SER A 708 9.96 17.89 -14.50
N GLN A 709 9.06 18.86 -14.43
CA GLN A 709 8.84 19.69 -13.22
C GLN A 709 7.70 19.16 -12.33
N LEU A 710 6.95 18.16 -12.78
CA LEU A 710 5.79 17.63 -12.07
C LEU A 710 6.12 16.53 -11.06
N GLY A 711 7.38 16.06 -11.00
CA GLY A 711 7.86 15.19 -9.91
C GLY A 711 8.61 13.92 -10.32
N GLU A 712 9.20 13.84 -11.51
CA GLU A 712 10.06 12.70 -11.86
C GLU A 712 11.53 13.04 -11.63
N GLU A 713 12.16 12.41 -10.63
CA GLU A 713 13.62 12.35 -10.53
C GLU A 713 14.15 11.54 -11.72
N GLY A 714 14.40 12.21 -12.84
CA GLY A 714 14.94 11.62 -14.05
C GLY A 714 14.98 12.64 -15.18
N ASP A 715 16.18 13.13 -15.47
CA ASP A 715 16.53 14.06 -16.55
C ASP A 715 16.10 15.53 -16.35
N GLU A 716 16.80 16.21 -15.45
CA GLU A 716 17.12 17.64 -15.60
C GLU A 716 17.98 17.83 -16.85
N ASP A 717 17.38 17.92 -18.04
CA ASP A 717 17.83 18.77 -19.16
C ASP A 717 17.06 18.45 -20.46
N GLY A 718 16.20 19.37 -20.90
CA GLY A 718 15.93 19.52 -22.35
C GLY A 718 14.48 19.53 -22.84
N ALA A 719 13.46 19.54 -21.97
CA ALA A 719 12.10 19.81 -22.46
C ALA A 719 12.00 21.27 -22.95
N PRO A 720 11.54 21.53 -24.19
CA PRO A 720 11.34 22.90 -24.66
C PRO A 720 10.31 23.60 -23.76
N PRO A 721 10.50 24.90 -23.45
CA PRO A 721 9.53 25.65 -22.66
C PRO A 721 8.16 25.64 -23.37
N VAL A 722 7.10 25.35 -22.61
CA VAL A 722 5.72 25.42 -23.10
C VAL A 722 5.43 26.86 -23.51
N GLU A 723 4.81 27.08 -24.66
CA GLU A 723 4.48 28.45 -25.09
C GLU A 723 3.38 29.03 -24.19
N GLU A 724 3.54 30.30 -23.77
CA GLU A 724 2.56 30.96 -22.88
C GLU A 724 1.13 30.93 -23.45
N ALA A 725 0.99 31.02 -24.78
CA ALA A 725 -0.31 30.97 -25.45
C ALA A 725 -1.04 29.62 -25.26
N ASP A 726 -0.30 28.52 -25.15
CA ASP A 726 -0.87 27.20 -24.91
C ASP A 726 -1.38 27.09 -23.46
N ILE A 727 -0.65 27.67 -22.50
CA ILE A 727 -1.05 27.73 -21.08
C ILE A 727 -2.29 28.61 -20.91
N GLU A 728 -2.34 29.77 -21.59
CA GLU A 728 -3.53 30.63 -21.57
C GLU A 728 -4.76 29.91 -22.14
N HIS A 729 -4.59 29.19 -23.26
CA HIS A 729 -5.67 28.40 -23.87
C HIS A 729 -6.14 27.30 -22.92
N GLU A 730 -5.21 26.58 -22.30
CA GLU A 730 -5.50 25.50 -21.36
C GLU A 730 -6.27 26.01 -20.13
N ILE A 731 -5.87 27.13 -19.52
CA ILE A 731 -6.62 27.74 -18.40
C ILE A 731 -8.07 28.05 -18.81
N LEU A 732 -8.29 28.53 -20.04
CA LEU A 732 -9.64 28.81 -20.54
C LEU A 732 -10.46 27.54 -20.73
N GLU A 733 -9.87 26.45 -21.23
CA GLU A 733 -10.56 25.16 -21.35
C GLU A 733 -10.87 24.56 -19.98
N LEU A 734 -9.91 24.56 -19.04
CA LEU A 734 -10.12 24.13 -17.66
C LEU A 734 -11.27 24.92 -17.00
N TYR A 735 -11.38 26.22 -17.25
CA TYR A 735 -12.47 27.03 -16.71
C TYR A 735 -13.83 26.63 -17.27
N ARG A 736 -13.90 26.27 -18.55
CA ARG A 736 -15.13 25.78 -19.19
C ARG A 736 -15.49 24.38 -18.68
N ALA A 737 -14.51 23.50 -18.53
CA ALA A 737 -14.68 22.17 -17.94
C ALA A 737 -15.16 22.24 -16.48
N ALA A 738 -14.86 23.33 -15.77
CA ALA A 738 -15.33 23.58 -14.41
C ALA A 738 -16.81 23.99 -14.29
N ALA A 739 -17.60 23.91 -15.37
CA ALA A 739 -19.03 24.16 -15.32
C ALA A 739 -19.71 23.24 -14.29
N GLY A 740 -20.36 23.83 -13.27
CA GLY A 740 -21.00 23.07 -12.19
C GLY A 740 -20.08 22.61 -11.06
N SER A 741 -18.76 22.87 -11.11
CA SER A 741 -17.85 22.61 -10.00
C SER A 741 -17.22 23.90 -9.46
N LEU A 742 -17.73 24.37 -8.33
CA LEU A 742 -17.14 25.50 -7.59
C LEU A 742 -15.71 25.20 -7.16
N ALA A 743 -15.43 23.95 -6.77
CA ALA A 743 -14.12 23.52 -6.31
C ALA A 743 -13.07 23.66 -7.43
N LEU A 744 -13.33 23.14 -8.63
CA LEU A 744 -12.41 23.28 -9.76
C LEU A 744 -12.26 24.75 -10.20
N LYS A 745 -13.36 25.52 -10.28
CA LYS A 745 -13.30 26.95 -10.64
C LYS A 745 -12.33 27.74 -9.75
N ARG A 746 -12.23 27.41 -8.46
CA ARG A 746 -11.29 28.10 -7.54
C ARG A 746 -9.83 27.91 -7.94
N HIS A 747 -9.43 26.68 -8.24
CA HIS A 747 -8.05 26.38 -8.65
C HIS A 747 -7.73 27.03 -9.99
N VAL A 748 -8.65 26.98 -10.95
CA VAL A 748 -8.45 27.61 -12.27
C VAL A 748 -8.37 29.14 -12.16
N ILE A 749 -9.21 29.77 -11.32
CA ILE A 749 -9.12 31.21 -11.04
C ILE A 749 -7.76 31.56 -10.43
N GLN A 750 -7.26 30.75 -9.49
CA GLN A 750 -5.95 30.98 -8.89
C GLN A 750 -4.81 30.88 -9.91
N ALA A 751 -4.86 29.89 -10.80
CA ALA A 751 -3.91 29.77 -11.92
C ALA A 751 -3.94 31.01 -12.81
N ALA A 752 -5.13 31.45 -13.22
CA ALA A 752 -5.32 32.65 -14.04
C ALA A 752 -4.81 33.93 -13.36
N LEU A 753 -5.01 34.07 -12.05
CA LEU A 753 -4.52 35.22 -11.27
C LEU A 753 -2.99 35.23 -11.19
N ARG A 754 -2.35 34.07 -11.02
CA ARG A 754 -0.87 33.95 -11.01
C ARG A 754 -0.27 34.31 -12.36
N ARG A 755 -0.98 34.02 -13.47
CA ARG A 755 -0.60 34.37 -14.84
C ARG A 755 -1.05 35.75 -15.31
N ASN A 756 -1.84 36.47 -14.51
CA ASN A 756 -2.45 37.73 -14.91
C ASN A 756 -3.28 37.61 -16.21
N LEU A 757 -4.00 36.50 -16.39
CA LEU A 757 -4.75 36.17 -17.60
C LEU A 757 -6.04 36.99 -17.73
N ARG A 758 -5.96 38.16 -18.36
CA ARG A 758 -7.11 39.04 -18.61
C ARG A 758 -8.19 38.41 -19.50
N ALA A 759 -7.80 37.47 -20.38
CA ALA A 759 -8.70 36.79 -21.30
C ALA A 759 -9.80 35.97 -20.59
N LEU A 760 -9.62 35.63 -19.31
CA LEU A 760 -10.64 34.95 -18.50
C LEU A 760 -11.83 35.84 -18.12
N THR A 761 -11.66 37.17 -18.16
CA THR A 761 -12.66 38.15 -17.68
C THR A 761 -14.08 37.97 -18.25
N PRO A 762 -14.30 37.67 -19.55
CA PRO A 762 -15.64 37.42 -20.06
C PRO A 762 -16.33 36.24 -19.38
N LEU A 763 -15.62 35.12 -19.18
CA LEU A 763 -16.14 33.92 -18.52
C LEU A 763 -16.44 34.19 -17.04
N LEU A 764 -15.60 34.96 -16.36
CA LEU A 764 -15.87 35.45 -15.00
C LEU A 764 -17.14 36.29 -14.95
N ILE A 765 -17.35 37.22 -15.90
CA ILE A 765 -18.54 38.07 -15.89
C ILE A 765 -19.82 37.24 -16.04
N ASP A 766 -19.79 36.17 -16.82
CA ASP A 766 -20.96 35.28 -16.97
C ASP A 766 -21.30 34.56 -15.65
N ASP A 767 -20.31 34.21 -14.85
CA ASP A 767 -20.51 33.59 -13.53
C ASP A 767 -20.96 34.56 -12.43
N LEU A 768 -21.03 35.88 -12.71
CA LEU A 768 -21.63 36.82 -11.76
C LEU A 768 -23.14 36.61 -11.59
N ASP A 769 -23.80 35.89 -12.50
CA ASP A 769 -25.21 35.52 -12.38
C ASP A 769 -25.44 34.12 -11.76
N ASP A 770 -24.38 33.43 -11.36
CA ASP A 770 -24.47 32.11 -10.73
C ASP A 770 -25.34 32.13 -9.47
N ALA A 771 -25.97 31.01 -9.11
CA ALA A 771 -26.81 30.90 -7.92
C ALA A 771 -26.03 31.09 -6.60
N SER A 772 -24.76 30.68 -6.55
CA SER A 772 -23.89 30.75 -5.37
C SER A 772 -23.35 32.16 -5.12
N SER A 773 -23.74 32.78 -4.00
CA SER A 773 -23.18 34.09 -3.58
C SER A 773 -21.67 34.04 -3.38
N ASP A 774 -21.15 32.91 -2.93
CA ASP A 774 -19.72 32.73 -2.65
C ASP A 774 -18.91 32.70 -3.94
N LEU A 775 -19.44 32.03 -4.98
CA LEU A 775 -18.82 32.04 -6.31
C LEU A 775 -18.83 33.46 -6.88
N ARG A 776 -19.99 34.12 -6.86
CA ARG A 776 -20.14 35.51 -7.33
C ARG A 776 -19.13 36.45 -6.68
N ALA A 777 -18.95 36.36 -5.35
CA ALA A 777 -17.99 37.18 -4.62
C ALA A 777 -16.53 36.87 -5.01
N ARG A 778 -16.16 35.60 -5.21
CA ARG A 778 -14.81 35.18 -5.63
C ARG A 778 -14.49 35.64 -7.04
N VAL A 779 -15.40 35.39 -7.97
CA VAL A 779 -15.29 35.77 -9.38
C VAL A 779 -15.17 37.29 -9.51
N TYR A 780 -15.98 38.06 -8.79
CA TYR A 780 -15.86 39.51 -8.78
C TYR A 780 -14.50 39.99 -8.25
N ARG A 781 -13.96 39.37 -7.19
CA ARG A 781 -12.60 39.66 -6.71
C ARG A 781 -11.56 39.37 -7.78
N ALA A 782 -11.69 38.25 -8.50
CA ALA A 782 -10.79 37.90 -9.59
C ALA A 782 -10.84 38.92 -10.74
N ILE A 783 -12.04 39.35 -11.15
CA ILE A 783 -12.22 40.41 -12.16
C ILE A 783 -11.48 41.69 -11.73
N ARG A 784 -11.61 42.09 -10.46
CA ARG A 784 -10.91 43.26 -9.93
C ARG A 784 -9.39 43.13 -9.97
N VAL A 785 -8.84 41.98 -9.56
CA VAL A 785 -7.39 41.76 -9.54
C VAL A 785 -6.82 41.77 -10.95
N LEU A 786 -7.47 41.11 -11.91
CA LEU A 786 -7.01 41.05 -13.31
C LEU A 786 -7.13 42.39 -14.05
N ASN A 787 -7.98 43.30 -13.60
CA ASN A 787 -8.33 44.50 -14.36
C ASN A 787 -8.04 45.84 -13.68
N GLY A 788 -7.81 45.89 -12.37
CA GLY A 788 -7.45 47.09 -11.60
C GLY A 788 -8.65 47.94 -11.14
N ASP A 789 -8.37 49.19 -10.73
CA ASP A 789 -9.29 50.06 -9.97
C ASP A 789 -10.44 50.71 -10.77
N GLY A 790 -10.76 50.18 -11.96
CA GLY A 790 -11.83 50.68 -12.83
C GLY A 790 -13.12 49.86 -12.86
N VAL A 791 -13.14 48.69 -12.22
CA VAL A 791 -14.28 47.77 -12.25
C VAL A 791 -15.47 48.34 -11.45
N PRO A 792 -16.69 48.40 -12.03
CA PRO A 792 -17.88 48.82 -11.31
C PRO A 792 -18.15 47.98 -10.04
N PRO A 793 -18.63 48.60 -8.93
CA PRO A 793 -18.88 47.90 -7.68
C PRO A 793 -19.97 46.83 -7.83
N PHE A 794 -19.73 45.68 -7.20
CA PHE A 794 -20.64 44.54 -7.14
C PHE A 794 -20.55 43.86 -5.77
N ASP A 795 -21.69 43.43 -5.25
CA ASP A 795 -21.79 42.61 -4.04
C ASP A 795 -22.40 41.25 -4.39
N GLY A 796 -21.74 40.18 -3.95
CA GLY A 796 -22.17 38.80 -4.19
C GLY A 796 -23.52 38.47 -3.56
N HIS A 797 -24.01 39.24 -2.60
CA HIS A 797 -25.28 39.02 -1.92
C HIS A 797 -26.43 39.92 -2.42
N GLU A 798 -26.26 40.61 -3.55
CA GLU A 798 -27.32 41.45 -4.11
C GLU A 798 -28.58 40.67 -4.49
N GLU A 799 -29.74 41.30 -4.25
CA GLU A 799 -31.05 40.83 -4.72
C GLU A 799 -31.10 40.73 -6.26
N PRO A 800 -31.87 39.79 -6.85
CA PRO A 800 -31.81 39.47 -8.28
C PRO A 800 -31.93 40.67 -9.24
N GLU A 801 -32.84 41.61 -8.96
CA GLU A 801 -33.03 42.82 -9.79
C GLU A 801 -31.88 43.83 -9.69
N ALA A 802 -31.25 43.95 -8.51
CA ALA A 802 -30.08 44.78 -8.32
C ALA A 802 -28.86 44.13 -9.01
N ARG A 803 -28.71 42.81 -8.82
CA ARG A 803 -27.67 41.99 -9.42
C ARG A 803 -27.66 42.11 -10.94
N ALA A 804 -28.80 41.91 -11.60
CA ALA A 804 -28.90 42.03 -13.05
C ALA A 804 -28.45 43.41 -13.58
N ARG A 805 -28.80 44.49 -12.86
CA ARG A 805 -28.37 45.85 -13.22
C ARG A 805 -26.86 46.05 -13.04
N ARG A 806 -26.26 45.51 -11.98
CA ARG A 806 -24.80 45.60 -11.77
C ARG A 806 -24.03 44.77 -12.79
N ILE A 807 -24.49 43.56 -13.10
CA ILE A 807 -23.89 42.71 -14.13
C ILE A 807 -23.93 43.42 -15.49
N ALA A 808 -25.05 44.06 -15.84
CA ALA A 808 -25.15 44.85 -17.07
C ALA A 808 -24.13 45.99 -17.11
N ALA A 809 -23.95 46.72 -16.00
CA ALA A 809 -22.95 47.79 -15.90
C ALA A 809 -21.50 47.25 -16.04
N ILE A 810 -21.21 46.07 -15.49
CA ILE A 810 -19.91 45.41 -15.62
C ILE A 810 -19.69 44.93 -17.06
N ARG A 811 -20.70 44.35 -17.72
CA ARG A 811 -20.62 43.96 -19.14
C ARG A 811 -20.36 45.16 -20.05
N GLU A 812 -21.04 46.28 -19.82
CA GLU A 812 -20.82 47.52 -20.56
C GLU A 812 -19.43 48.12 -20.31
N TRP A 813 -18.95 48.07 -19.06
CA TRP A 813 -17.59 48.47 -18.72
C TRP A 813 -16.55 47.59 -19.44
N TRP A 814 -16.70 46.26 -19.42
CA TRP A 814 -15.78 45.34 -20.08
C TRP A 814 -15.75 45.55 -21.59
N SER A 815 -16.90 45.79 -22.22
CA SER A 815 -16.99 46.10 -23.66
C SER A 815 -16.15 47.33 -24.04
N ARG A 816 -16.16 48.38 -23.20
CA ARG A 816 -15.32 49.58 -23.39
C ARG A 816 -13.83 49.27 -23.22
N VAL A 817 -13.48 48.58 -22.13
CA VAL A 817 -12.08 48.18 -21.85
C VAL A 817 -11.51 47.29 -22.96
N ALA A 818 -12.27 46.31 -23.44
CA ALA A 818 -11.85 45.39 -24.49
C ALA A 818 -11.74 46.05 -25.87
N SER A 819 -12.52 47.09 -26.14
CA SER A 819 -12.45 47.86 -27.39
C SER A 819 -11.40 48.98 -27.38
N GLY A 820 -10.70 49.19 -26.26
CA GLY A 820 -9.65 50.20 -26.12
C GLY A 820 -10.17 51.65 -26.02
N SER A 821 -11.46 51.83 -25.70
CA SER A 821 -12.12 53.13 -25.47
C SER A 821 -12.23 53.43 -23.98
#